data_AF-A0AA97FR28-F1
#
_entry.id   AF-A0AA97FR28-F1
#
_cell.length_a   1.000
_cell.length_b   1.000
_cell.length_c   1.000
_cell.angle_alpha   90.00
_cell.angle_beta   90.00
_cell.angle_gamma   90.00
#
_symmetry.space_group_name_H-M   'P 1'
#
loop_
_entity.id
_entity.type
_entity.pdbx_description
1 polymer ?
#
loop_
_entity_poly.entity_id
_entity_poly.type
_entity_poly.pdbx_seq_one_letter_code
_entity_poly.pdbx_strand_id
1 'polypeptide(L)'
;MVKLLENILFRLKAIVLVALGVFTIWMGYQAIQLRPDAGYLKQLPTDHPYIETFLEYREKLPGGNALMVAVEAKNGNIWTPEFMKVLYDVTDDIFFLPGVFRGSVKSMWTPNTRVFQITEEGFLAYNLIPSNVTRTNIDQEAIEEIQEDADRWGFKGTLFSNDSSAALIRFELQEIHPITREQLDYIDFAQRIETDIRDKYESEDINIRIIGFAKMIGDIADGAGGVVFFFVISFFLTTAAVFIYCRSVVLTSLAVGSSLISVVWQFGILDLLGYGLDPLAILVPFLVYAIGVSHGIQQINLISAQVVAGANADTAARATFSRLLVPGSMALVTDLAGFATLFLIPVPMIQEMAIVASIGVALKIVSNLIMLPLAAAYFSVPKGYVEKASQLRERRVRLMARVAQITRPTPAAITLVVIGSLFVVAVYQSRDRNIGDVHAGAAELREDARFNVDSRYIVQNFDVNLDAFVALVETPENSCISWELMKPVEKFGYHLMNVEGVRSVVSLPEAAKTVYSVWMEGNPKFRELPRNRYTLVLTTNSFGPSSGLTDRNCNFLSVVVFTEDHKAETINRLIGAADEWIAENGPQYPEHTFRLASGNVGLIAATNDVIEASELPILFYVFGVIIFLVLVAYRDWRAIICCCAPLLVATFMGYWLMSWLEIGLKVSTLPVLVLAVGIGVDYAFYIYTRLQFHLEAGEEIVSAFTLAMQETGMAVIFTGLTLSLGVASWVFSELKFQADMGLLLSFMFFANMIGAVTGLPALAAVLHRRFPKYSKSRPETAEA
;
A
#
# COMPACT_ATOMS: atom_id res chain seq x y z
N MET A 1 -14.86 28.94 -29.51
CA MET A 1 -14.24 27.59 -29.57
C MET A 1 -15.25 26.47 -29.27
N VAL A 2 -15.88 26.45 -28.09
CA VAL A 2 -16.85 25.40 -27.68
C VAL A 2 -17.99 25.17 -28.68
N LYS A 3 -18.67 26.23 -29.16
CA LYS A 3 -19.74 26.11 -30.17
C LYS A 3 -19.27 25.54 -31.52
N LEU A 4 -18.01 25.76 -31.90
CA LEU A 4 -17.44 25.23 -33.15
C LEU A 4 -17.17 23.73 -33.01
N LEU A 5 -16.59 23.31 -31.88
CA LEU A 5 -16.42 21.90 -31.52
C LEU A 5 -17.77 21.17 -31.43
N GLU A 6 -18.76 21.77 -30.77
CA GLU A 6 -20.12 21.22 -30.68
C GLU A 6 -20.70 20.95 -32.09
N ASN A 7 -20.63 21.94 -32.98
CA ASN A 7 -21.19 21.80 -34.32
C ASN A 7 -20.49 20.73 -35.17
N ILE A 8 -19.17 20.59 -35.06
CA ILE A 8 -18.40 19.56 -35.78
C ILE A 8 -18.72 18.17 -35.23
N LEU A 9 -18.62 17.99 -33.90
CA LEU A 9 -18.81 16.69 -33.25
C LEU A 9 -20.24 16.17 -33.40
N PHE A 10 -21.25 17.02 -33.20
CA PHE A 10 -22.64 16.59 -33.36
C PHE A 10 -23.06 16.39 -34.82
N ARG A 11 -22.37 17.00 -35.79
CA ARG A 11 -22.59 16.72 -37.22
C ARG A 11 -21.99 15.37 -37.63
N LEU A 12 -20.82 15.03 -37.08
CA LEU A 12 -20.09 13.78 -37.36
C LEU A 12 -20.34 12.70 -36.31
N LYS A 13 -21.39 12.84 -35.49
CA LYS A 13 -21.61 12.01 -34.29
C LYS A 13 -21.61 10.50 -34.55
N ALA A 14 -22.15 10.03 -35.68
CA ALA A 14 -22.10 8.62 -36.06
C ALA A 14 -20.66 8.13 -36.30
N ILE A 15 -19.86 8.90 -37.04
CA ILE A 15 -18.48 8.56 -37.40
C ILE A 15 -17.61 8.54 -36.15
N VAL A 16 -17.76 9.54 -35.27
CA VAL A 16 -17.01 9.62 -34.00
C VAL A 16 -17.33 8.41 -33.11
N LEU A 17 -18.60 8.05 -32.93
CA LEU A 17 -18.97 6.90 -32.11
C LEU A 17 -18.47 5.57 -32.68
N VAL A 18 -18.50 5.39 -34.00
CA VAL A 18 -17.95 4.19 -34.65
C VAL A 18 -16.43 4.11 -34.47
N ALA A 19 -15.72 5.23 -34.65
CA ALA A 19 -14.27 5.27 -34.44
C ALA A 19 -13.89 4.92 -32.99
N LEU A 20 -14.61 5.47 -32.02
CA LEU A 20 -14.42 5.14 -30.59
C LEU A 20 -14.79 3.68 -30.29
N GLY A 21 -15.82 3.13 -30.95
CA GLY A 21 -16.18 1.72 -30.85
C GLY A 21 -15.07 0.78 -31.34
N VAL A 22 -14.50 1.07 -32.52
CA VAL A 22 -13.36 0.30 -33.07
C VAL A 22 -12.14 0.40 -32.15
N PHE A 23 -11.84 1.61 -31.66
CA PHE A 23 -10.76 1.82 -30.71
C PHE A 23 -10.97 1.02 -29.41
N THR A 24 -12.22 0.94 -28.93
CA THR A 24 -12.58 0.15 -27.73
C THR A 24 -12.36 -1.35 -27.94
N ILE A 25 -12.71 -1.89 -29.12
CA ILE A 25 -12.48 -3.30 -29.43
C ILE A 25 -10.98 -3.59 -29.47
N TRP A 26 -10.19 -2.73 -30.10
CA TRP A 26 -8.74 -2.89 -30.17
C TRP A 26 -8.08 -2.82 -28.79
N MET A 27 -8.46 -1.84 -27.96
CA MET A 27 -8.00 -1.74 -26.56
C MET A 27 -8.42 -2.94 -25.72
N GLY A 28 -9.64 -3.46 -25.92
CA GLY A 28 -10.13 -4.64 -25.22
C GLY A 28 -9.31 -5.89 -25.55
N TYR A 29 -8.83 -6.02 -26.79
CA TYR A 29 -7.93 -7.11 -27.18
C TYR A 29 -6.57 -7.02 -26.49
N GLN A 30 -6.01 -5.82 -26.33
CA GLN A 30 -4.77 -5.62 -25.55
C GLN A 30 -4.99 -5.85 -24.05
N ALA A 31 -6.11 -5.39 -23.50
CA ALA A 31 -6.43 -5.57 -22.09
C ALA A 31 -6.50 -7.05 -21.65
N ILE A 32 -6.91 -7.97 -22.54
CA ILE A 32 -6.96 -9.41 -22.25
C ILE A 32 -5.56 -10.04 -22.15
N GLN A 33 -4.53 -9.43 -22.75
CA GLN A 33 -3.16 -9.93 -22.75
C GLN A 33 -2.36 -9.54 -21.50
N LEU A 34 -2.92 -8.63 -20.69
CA LEU A 34 -2.29 -8.10 -19.49
C LEU A 34 -2.04 -9.21 -18.46
N ARG A 35 -0.80 -9.32 -17.96
CA ARG A 35 -0.39 -10.36 -17.00
C ARG A 35 -0.22 -9.78 -15.60
N PRO A 36 -0.53 -10.54 -14.54
CA PRO A 36 -0.12 -10.19 -13.18
C PRO A 36 1.40 -10.06 -13.11
N ASP A 37 1.88 -9.02 -12.42
CA ASP A 37 3.30 -8.78 -12.20
C ASP A 37 3.50 -8.34 -10.74
N ALA A 38 4.14 -9.19 -9.94
CA ALA A 38 4.41 -8.95 -8.53
C ALA A 38 5.89 -8.61 -8.35
N GLY A 39 6.26 -7.37 -8.66
CA GLY A 39 7.64 -6.91 -8.53
C GLY A 39 7.95 -6.37 -7.14
N TYR A 40 8.52 -7.18 -6.25
CA TYR A 40 8.99 -6.74 -4.92
C TYR A 40 9.89 -5.49 -5.00
N LEU A 41 10.85 -5.52 -5.92
CA LEU A 41 11.80 -4.43 -6.14
C LEU A 41 11.12 -3.12 -6.54
N LYS A 42 9.89 -3.15 -7.06
CA LYS A 42 9.15 -1.95 -7.44
C LYS A 42 8.62 -1.17 -6.24
N GLN A 43 8.52 -1.80 -5.07
CA GLN A 43 8.10 -1.16 -3.83
C GLN A 43 9.25 -0.41 -3.15
N LEU A 44 10.50 -0.75 -3.49
CA LEU A 44 11.68 -0.21 -2.84
C LEU A 44 12.09 1.14 -3.45
N PRO A 45 12.49 2.12 -2.63
CA PRO A 45 12.98 3.39 -3.13
C PRO A 45 14.40 3.26 -3.70
N THR A 46 14.56 3.35 -5.02
CA THR A 46 15.82 3.04 -5.70
C THR A 46 17.00 3.95 -5.31
N ASP A 47 16.71 5.17 -4.89
CA ASP A 47 17.72 6.20 -4.61
C ASP A 47 18.16 6.23 -3.14
N HIS A 48 17.62 5.34 -2.29
CA HIS A 48 17.92 5.33 -0.86
C HIS A 48 19.23 4.56 -0.56
N PRO A 49 20.14 5.07 0.29
CA PRO A 49 21.44 4.42 0.58
C PRO A 49 21.33 2.98 1.08
N TYR A 50 20.24 2.67 1.79
CA TYR A 50 19.96 1.32 2.31
C TYR A 50 19.65 0.35 1.16
N ILE A 51 18.91 0.82 0.15
CA ILE A 51 18.57 0.02 -1.03
C ILE A 51 19.80 -0.19 -1.91
N GLU A 52 20.66 0.82 -2.07
CA GLU A 52 21.96 0.65 -2.75
C GLU A 52 22.82 -0.41 -2.05
N THR A 53 22.91 -0.33 -0.72
CA THR A 53 23.65 -1.28 0.11
C THR A 53 23.08 -2.70 -0.03
N PHE A 54 21.75 -2.85 -0.01
CA PHE A 54 21.11 -4.13 -0.28
C PHE A 54 21.42 -4.65 -1.68
N LEU A 55 21.27 -3.85 -2.73
CA LEU A 55 21.50 -4.27 -4.11
C LEU A 55 22.95 -4.71 -4.36
N GLU A 56 23.91 -4.04 -3.72
CA GLU A 56 25.33 -4.36 -3.82
C GLU A 56 25.72 -5.65 -3.07
N TYR A 57 25.13 -5.88 -1.89
CA TYR A 57 25.53 -6.96 -0.99
C TYR A 57 24.56 -8.15 -0.91
N ARG A 58 23.39 -8.11 -1.59
CA ARG A 58 22.37 -9.17 -1.52
C ARG A 58 22.85 -10.57 -1.90
N GLU A 59 23.85 -10.69 -2.77
CA GLU A 59 24.42 -11.99 -3.17
C GLU A 59 25.43 -12.52 -2.14
N LYS A 60 25.91 -11.64 -1.25
CA LYS A 60 26.90 -11.95 -0.21
C LYS A 60 26.26 -12.10 1.17
N LEU A 61 25.07 -11.52 1.36
CA LEU A 61 24.30 -11.58 2.59
C LEU A 61 23.35 -12.78 2.58
N PRO A 62 23.07 -13.38 3.75
CA PRO A 62 22.08 -14.44 3.84
C PRO A 62 20.67 -13.84 3.80
N GLY A 63 19.70 -14.60 3.29
CA GLY A 63 18.28 -14.32 3.53
C GLY A 63 17.58 -13.38 2.55
N GLY A 64 18.09 -13.17 1.33
CA GLY A 64 17.40 -12.36 0.31
C GLY A 64 15.97 -12.82 0.01
N ASN A 65 15.70 -14.13 0.12
CA ASN A 65 14.36 -14.72 0.02
C ASN A 65 14.27 -16.01 0.86
N ALA A 66 14.38 -15.86 2.18
CA ALA A 66 14.32 -16.97 3.12
C ALA A 66 12.87 -17.34 3.49
N LEU A 67 12.66 -18.63 3.74
CA LEU A 67 11.44 -19.19 4.31
C LEU A 67 11.77 -19.99 5.56
N MET A 68 10.76 -20.07 6.43
CA MET A 68 10.80 -20.92 7.62
C MET A 68 9.54 -21.75 7.70
N VAL A 69 9.73 -23.03 7.99
CA VAL A 69 8.65 -23.99 8.26
C VAL A 69 8.85 -24.52 9.67
N ALA A 70 7.94 -24.22 10.58
CA ALA A 70 7.90 -24.82 11.90
C ALA A 70 6.91 -26.00 11.92
N VAL A 71 7.39 -27.14 12.38
CA VAL A 71 6.60 -28.35 12.63
C VAL A 71 6.30 -28.36 14.12
N GLU A 72 5.03 -28.19 14.47
CA GLU A 72 4.52 -28.09 15.85
C GLU A 72 3.87 -29.42 16.26
N ALA A 73 4.26 -29.95 17.41
CA ALA A 73 3.62 -31.09 18.04
C ALA A 73 2.51 -30.58 18.98
N LYS A 74 1.24 -30.91 18.69
CA LYS A 74 0.09 -30.43 19.48
C LYS A 74 0.07 -30.98 20.92
N ASN A 75 0.76 -32.09 21.17
CA ASN A 75 0.96 -32.66 22.49
C ASN A 75 2.07 -31.95 23.30
N GLY A 76 2.80 -31.01 22.68
CA GLY A 76 3.85 -30.22 23.30
C GLY A 76 5.23 -30.90 23.39
N ASN A 77 5.45 -32.05 22.75
CA ASN A 77 6.75 -32.75 22.80
C ASN A 77 7.21 -33.23 21.41
N ILE A 78 8.29 -32.63 20.90
CA ILE A 78 8.94 -33.03 19.64
C ILE A 78 9.86 -34.24 19.77
N TRP A 79 10.27 -34.60 20.99
CA TRP A 79 11.26 -35.66 21.24
C TRP A 79 10.59 -37.04 21.28
N THR A 80 9.90 -37.37 20.19
CA THR A 80 9.26 -38.68 19.98
C THR A 80 9.66 -39.27 18.63
N PRO A 81 9.77 -40.61 18.49
CA PRO A 81 10.13 -41.25 17.23
C PRO A 81 9.18 -40.90 16.09
N GLU A 82 7.88 -40.79 16.39
CA GLU A 82 6.85 -40.45 15.42
C GLU A 82 7.05 -39.03 14.88
N PHE A 83 7.28 -38.05 15.77
CA PHE A 83 7.51 -36.67 15.37
C PHE A 83 8.81 -36.52 14.58
N MET A 84 9.90 -37.13 15.03
CA MET A 84 11.20 -37.02 14.35
C MET A 84 11.17 -37.63 12.94
N LYS A 85 10.36 -38.67 12.72
CA LYS A 85 10.11 -39.23 11.38
C LYS A 85 9.37 -38.23 10.48
N VAL A 86 8.35 -37.55 11.00
CA VAL A 86 7.64 -36.52 10.24
C VAL A 86 8.55 -35.33 9.95
N LEU A 87 9.37 -34.90 10.90
CA LEU A 87 10.34 -33.83 10.67
C LEU A 87 11.34 -34.19 9.57
N TYR A 88 11.78 -35.45 9.51
CA TYR A 88 12.61 -35.95 8.42
C TYR A 88 11.88 -35.84 7.07
N ASP A 89 10.65 -36.35 7.00
CA ASP A 89 9.86 -36.36 5.77
C ASP A 89 9.57 -34.95 5.25
N VAL A 90 9.23 -34.01 6.14
CA VAL A 90 9.06 -32.59 5.82
C VAL A 90 10.37 -31.97 5.33
N THR A 91 11.50 -32.27 6.00
CA THR A 91 12.82 -31.75 5.60
C THR A 91 13.23 -32.27 4.22
N ASP A 92 12.98 -33.55 3.94
CA ASP A 92 13.34 -34.19 2.66
C ASP A 92 12.49 -33.66 1.50
N ASP A 93 11.17 -33.53 1.70
CA ASP A 93 10.30 -32.93 0.68
C ASP A 93 10.69 -31.48 0.38
N ILE A 94 10.98 -30.66 1.41
CA ILE A 94 11.48 -29.28 1.22
C ILE A 94 12.79 -29.27 0.44
N PHE A 95 13.69 -30.22 0.71
CA PHE A 95 14.97 -30.32 0.00
C PHE A 95 14.79 -30.62 -1.50
N PHE A 96 13.73 -31.34 -1.88
CA PHE A 96 13.42 -31.67 -3.27
C PHE A 96 12.42 -30.72 -3.95
N LEU A 97 11.83 -29.77 -3.22
CA LEU A 97 10.95 -28.76 -3.81
C LEU A 97 11.67 -27.94 -4.90
N PRO A 98 11.06 -27.77 -6.08
CA PRO A 98 11.59 -26.89 -7.12
C PRO A 98 11.73 -25.45 -6.61
N GLY A 99 12.83 -24.78 -6.95
CA GLY A 99 13.11 -23.41 -6.52
C GLY A 99 13.83 -23.30 -5.17
N VAL A 100 13.92 -24.36 -4.36
CA VAL A 100 14.68 -24.32 -3.10
C VAL A 100 16.18 -24.41 -3.37
N PHE A 101 16.96 -23.51 -2.77
CA PHE A 101 18.41 -23.63 -2.75
C PHE A 101 18.83 -24.72 -1.76
N ARG A 102 19.02 -25.94 -2.25
CA ARG A 102 19.35 -27.13 -1.44
C ARG A 102 20.48 -26.95 -0.42
N GLY A 103 21.50 -26.15 -0.75
CA GLY A 103 22.62 -25.88 0.14
C GLY A 103 22.28 -25.01 1.36
N SER A 104 21.15 -24.30 1.32
CA SER A 104 20.68 -23.43 2.40
C SER A 104 19.74 -24.12 3.40
N VAL A 105 19.21 -25.30 3.06
CA VAL A 105 18.25 -26.00 3.92
C VAL A 105 18.94 -26.39 5.23
N LYS A 106 18.38 -25.94 6.35
CA LYS A 106 18.87 -26.18 7.70
C LYS A 106 17.73 -26.64 8.59
N SER A 107 17.90 -27.81 9.20
CA SER A 107 16.97 -28.53 10.06
C SER A 107 17.80 -29.34 11.08
N MET A 108 17.16 -29.99 12.07
CA MET A 108 17.88 -30.94 12.93
C MET A 108 18.43 -32.14 12.15
N TRP A 109 17.77 -32.52 11.05
CA TRP A 109 18.15 -33.66 10.20
C TRP A 109 19.24 -33.36 9.16
N THR A 110 19.56 -32.09 8.92
CA THR A 110 20.49 -31.74 7.84
C THR A 110 21.95 -31.89 8.26
N PRO A 111 22.86 -32.37 7.38
CA PRO A 111 24.28 -32.56 7.70
C PRO A 111 25.09 -31.29 8.02
N ASN A 112 24.50 -30.11 7.76
CA ASN A 112 25.08 -28.81 8.11
C ASN A 112 24.74 -28.39 9.56
N THR A 113 23.95 -29.17 10.29
CA THR A 113 23.70 -29.00 11.73
C THR A 113 24.68 -29.86 12.49
N ARG A 114 25.77 -29.24 12.94
CA ARG A 114 26.89 -29.92 13.59
C ARG A 114 27.01 -29.55 15.05
N VAL A 115 27.25 -30.58 15.84
CA VAL A 115 27.64 -30.53 17.23
C VAL A 115 29.16 -30.60 17.26
N PHE A 116 29.77 -29.76 18.08
CA PHE A 116 31.19 -29.89 18.36
C PHE A 116 31.37 -30.36 19.80
N GLN A 117 32.40 -31.12 20.12
CA GLN A 117 32.60 -31.56 21.48
C GLN A 117 34.08 -31.64 21.74
N ILE A 118 34.46 -31.21 22.93
CA ILE A 118 35.83 -31.40 23.39
C ILE A 118 35.79 -32.58 24.34
N THR A 119 36.59 -33.57 23.99
CA THR A 119 36.82 -34.78 24.76
C THR A 119 38.29 -34.85 25.15
N GLU A 120 38.65 -35.78 26.04
CA GLU A 120 40.05 -36.03 26.41
C GLU A 120 40.92 -36.40 25.20
N GLU A 121 40.31 -36.90 24.12
CA GLU A 121 40.96 -37.27 22.87
C GLU A 121 41.10 -36.10 21.87
N GLY A 122 40.40 -34.99 22.12
CA GLY A 122 40.48 -33.76 21.33
C GLY A 122 39.12 -33.24 20.85
N PHE A 123 39.16 -32.49 19.75
CA PHE A 123 38.00 -31.83 19.15
C PHE A 123 37.25 -32.79 18.22
N LEU A 124 36.03 -33.17 18.60
CA LEU A 124 35.12 -33.97 17.80
C LEU A 124 34.08 -33.05 17.16
N ALA A 125 33.81 -33.25 15.87
CA ALA A 125 32.74 -32.57 15.16
C ALA A 125 31.88 -33.64 14.49
N TYR A 126 30.62 -33.74 14.88
CA TYR A 126 29.68 -34.72 14.35
C TYR A 126 28.34 -34.04 14.03
N ASN A 127 27.51 -34.71 13.24
CA ASN A 127 26.17 -34.22 12.92
C ASN A 127 25.28 -34.39 14.15
N LEU A 128 24.38 -33.44 14.41
CA LEU A 128 23.44 -33.52 15.53
C LEU A 128 22.66 -34.84 15.53
N ILE A 129 22.19 -35.27 14.35
CA ILE A 129 21.63 -36.60 14.17
C ILE A 129 22.71 -37.47 13.51
N PRO A 130 23.22 -38.49 14.21
CA PRO A 130 24.27 -39.38 13.71
C PRO A 130 23.86 -40.11 12.42
N SER A 131 24.81 -40.34 11.50
CA SER A 131 24.53 -40.96 10.18
C SER A 131 24.03 -42.40 10.24
N ASN A 132 24.19 -43.09 11.37
CA ASN A 132 23.63 -44.42 11.64
C ASN A 132 22.15 -44.36 12.05
N VAL A 133 21.66 -43.20 12.49
CA VAL A 133 20.24 -42.94 12.75
C VAL A 133 19.58 -42.51 11.45
N THR A 134 18.48 -43.19 11.12
CA THR A 134 17.68 -43.02 9.91
C THR A 134 16.22 -42.94 10.30
N ARG A 135 15.39 -42.47 9.37
CA ARG A 135 13.92 -42.49 9.50
C ARG A 135 13.36 -43.82 10.02
N THR A 136 13.95 -44.95 9.63
CA THR A 136 13.40 -46.29 9.96
C THR A 136 13.85 -46.86 11.29
N ASN A 137 15.01 -46.46 11.81
CA ASN A 137 15.63 -47.05 12.99
C ASN A 137 15.80 -46.06 14.16
N ILE A 138 15.23 -44.86 14.08
CA ILE A 138 15.20 -43.92 15.20
C ILE A 138 14.30 -44.47 16.32
N ASP A 139 14.89 -44.60 17.51
CA ASP A 139 14.27 -45.06 18.75
C ASP A 139 14.39 -44.01 19.86
N GLN A 140 13.80 -44.28 21.03
CA GLN A 140 13.74 -43.31 22.12
C GLN A 140 15.13 -43.03 22.72
N GLU A 141 16.00 -44.04 22.80
CA GLU A 141 17.35 -43.89 23.36
C GLU A 141 18.20 -42.95 22.50
N ALA A 142 18.16 -43.11 21.17
CA ALA A 142 18.85 -42.18 20.27
C ALA A 142 18.29 -40.75 20.37
N ILE A 143 16.98 -40.59 20.59
CA ILE A 143 16.35 -39.28 20.72
C ILE A 143 16.80 -38.56 22.00
N GLU A 144 16.93 -39.28 23.11
CA GLU A 144 17.43 -38.70 24.37
C GLU A 144 18.86 -38.17 24.20
N GLU A 145 19.73 -38.92 23.52
CA GLU A 145 21.10 -38.46 23.20
C GLU A 145 21.10 -37.23 22.29
N ILE A 146 20.29 -37.25 21.22
CA ILE A 146 20.14 -36.10 20.31
C ILE A 146 19.62 -34.87 21.07
N GLN A 147 18.68 -35.04 21.98
CA GLN A 147 18.13 -33.94 22.78
C GLN A 147 19.21 -33.33 23.68
N GLU A 148 19.96 -34.16 24.41
CA GLU A 148 21.05 -33.68 25.27
C GLU A 148 22.09 -32.88 24.50
N ASP A 149 22.49 -33.36 23.32
CA ASP A 149 23.44 -32.67 22.46
C ASP A 149 22.85 -31.37 21.90
N ALA A 150 21.57 -31.38 21.52
CA ALA A 150 20.89 -30.20 21.01
C ALA A 150 20.77 -29.07 22.05
N ASP A 151 20.44 -29.43 23.30
CA ASP A 151 20.39 -28.51 24.43
C ASP A 151 21.77 -27.97 24.78
N ARG A 152 22.79 -28.86 24.83
CA ARG A 152 24.19 -28.48 25.13
C ARG A 152 24.75 -27.48 24.13
N TRP A 153 24.36 -27.61 22.86
CA TRP A 153 24.83 -26.74 21.77
C TRP A 153 24.01 -25.48 21.54
N GLY A 154 22.96 -25.27 22.33
CA GLY A 154 22.15 -24.06 22.23
C GLY A 154 21.36 -24.00 20.92
N PHE A 155 20.95 -25.16 20.38
CA PHE A 155 19.99 -25.18 19.26
C PHE A 155 18.57 -24.83 19.71
N LYS A 156 18.33 -24.78 21.01
CA LYS A 156 17.12 -24.25 21.63
C LYS A 156 16.88 -22.80 21.20
N GLY A 157 15.66 -22.49 20.80
CA GLY A 157 15.26 -21.20 20.22
C GLY A 157 15.64 -21.03 18.74
N THR A 158 16.58 -21.81 18.18
CA THR A 158 17.08 -21.62 16.80
C THR A 158 16.68 -22.72 15.82
N LEU A 159 16.65 -23.98 16.26
CA LEU A 159 16.19 -25.14 15.47
C LEU A 159 15.01 -25.86 16.11
N PHE A 160 14.77 -25.65 17.40
CA PHE A 160 13.57 -26.08 18.10
C PHE A 160 13.12 -25.03 19.11
N SER A 161 11.85 -25.04 19.46
CA SER A 161 11.22 -23.98 20.25
C SER A 161 11.72 -23.96 21.70
N ASN A 162 11.54 -22.82 22.37
CA ASN A 162 11.95 -22.60 23.75
C ASN A 162 11.25 -23.52 24.77
N ASP A 163 10.10 -24.07 24.41
CA ASP A 163 9.30 -25.03 25.18
C ASP A 163 9.41 -26.48 24.66
N SER A 164 10.23 -26.74 23.63
CA SER A 164 10.38 -28.05 22.97
C SER A 164 9.09 -28.63 22.37
N SER A 165 8.13 -27.76 22.01
CA SER A 165 6.88 -28.15 21.34
C SER A 165 6.96 -28.11 19.80
N ALA A 166 7.96 -27.44 19.22
CA ALA A 166 8.10 -27.33 17.76
C ALA A 166 9.56 -27.38 17.28
N ALA A 167 9.76 -27.80 16.03
CA ALA A 167 11.04 -27.83 15.33
C ALA A 167 11.00 -26.93 14.09
N LEU A 168 12.10 -26.24 13.78
CA LEU A 168 12.20 -25.25 12.71
C LEU A 168 13.08 -25.75 11.57
N ILE A 169 12.61 -25.54 10.34
CA ILE A 169 13.35 -25.75 9.09
C ILE A 169 13.47 -24.40 8.40
N ARG A 170 14.70 -23.97 8.10
CA ARG A 170 14.99 -22.73 7.37
C ARG A 170 15.63 -23.03 6.03
N PHE A 171 15.24 -22.32 4.99
CA PHE A 171 15.83 -22.45 3.66
C PHE A 171 15.66 -21.16 2.85
N GLU A 172 16.39 -21.05 1.75
CA GLU A 172 16.34 -19.94 0.81
C GLU A 172 15.88 -20.41 -0.57
N LEU A 173 15.30 -19.50 -1.34
CA LEU A 173 14.89 -19.75 -2.72
C LEU A 173 15.95 -19.30 -3.73
N GLN A 174 16.02 -20.01 -4.84
CA GLN A 174 16.76 -19.61 -6.03
C GLN A 174 15.84 -18.77 -6.92
N GLU A 175 16.12 -17.46 -6.99
CA GLU A 175 15.35 -16.51 -7.80
C GLU A 175 15.36 -16.82 -9.30
N ILE A 176 16.50 -17.30 -9.79
CA ILE A 176 16.72 -17.61 -11.20
C ILE A 176 17.11 -19.06 -11.28
N HIS A 177 16.33 -19.82 -12.04
CA HIS A 177 16.64 -21.22 -12.24
C HIS A 177 17.99 -21.35 -12.98
N PRO A 178 18.98 -22.11 -12.47
CA PRO A 178 20.36 -22.10 -12.97
C PRO A 178 20.50 -22.58 -14.42
N ILE A 179 19.56 -23.42 -14.88
CA ILE A 179 19.55 -23.98 -16.24
C ILE A 179 18.65 -23.16 -17.18
N THR A 180 17.34 -23.04 -16.89
CA THR A 180 16.37 -22.37 -17.77
C THR A 180 16.50 -20.85 -17.78
N ARG A 181 17.13 -20.25 -16.75
CA ARG A 181 17.20 -18.80 -16.51
C ARG A 181 15.83 -18.13 -16.36
N GLU A 182 14.78 -18.91 -16.16
CA GLU A 182 13.46 -18.39 -15.83
C GLU A 182 13.45 -17.91 -14.38
N GLN A 183 12.68 -16.86 -14.11
CA GLN A 183 12.41 -16.39 -12.76
C GLN A 183 11.49 -17.38 -12.04
N LEU A 184 11.68 -17.53 -10.73
CA LEU A 184 10.80 -18.33 -9.90
C LEU A 184 9.40 -17.71 -9.87
N ASP A 185 8.39 -18.51 -10.17
CA ASP A 185 6.99 -18.13 -9.94
C ASP A 185 6.64 -18.34 -8.46
N TYR A 186 6.55 -17.24 -7.71
CA TYR A 186 6.22 -17.31 -6.28
C TYR A 186 4.81 -17.82 -6.01
N ILE A 187 3.86 -17.61 -6.93
CA ILE A 187 2.47 -18.03 -6.75
C ILE A 187 2.40 -19.56 -6.87
N ASP A 188 3.03 -20.12 -7.92
CA ASP A 188 3.14 -21.58 -8.07
C ASP A 188 3.89 -22.21 -6.89
N PHE A 189 5.00 -21.59 -6.46
CA PHE A 189 5.76 -22.08 -5.31
C PHE A 189 4.95 -22.05 -4.01
N ALA A 190 4.21 -20.97 -3.74
CA ALA A 190 3.37 -20.84 -2.55
C ALA A 190 2.23 -21.87 -2.54
N GLN A 191 1.65 -22.19 -3.71
CA GLN A 191 0.64 -23.23 -3.80
C GLN A 191 1.24 -24.64 -3.56
N ARG A 192 2.44 -24.89 -4.08
CA ARG A 192 3.15 -26.15 -3.84
C ARG A 192 3.54 -26.33 -2.39
N ILE A 193 4.06 -25.31 -1.71
CA ILE A 193 4.44 -25.47 -0.30
C ILE A 193 3.21 -25.73 0.59
N GLU A 194 2.05 -25.16 0.26
CA GLU A 194 0.79 -25.49 0.93
C GLU A 194 0.36 -26.94 0.64
N THR A 195 0.35 -27.35 -0.62
CA THR A 195 -0.15 -28.67 -1.03
C THR A 195 0.80 -29.82 -0.64
N ASP A 196 2.09 -29.67 -0.95
CA ASP A 196 3.10 -30.73 -0.81
C ASP A 196 3.66 -30.81 0.62
N ILE A 197 3.56 -29.74 1.43
CA ILE A 197 4.06 -29.71 2.81
C ILE A 197 2.92 -29.59 3.83
N ARG A 198 2.12 -28.52 3.79
CA ARG A 198 1.08 -28.31 4.82
C ARG A 198 0.00 -29.39 4.75
N ASP A 199 -0.71 -29.50 3.62
CA ASP A 199 -1.84 -30.42 3.45
C ASP A 199 -1.41 -31.89 3.60
N LYS A 200 -0.16 -32.20 3.27
CA LYS A 200 0.40 -33.55 3.37
C LYS A 200 0.73 -33.98 4.80
N TYR A 201 1.21 -33.06 5.65
CA TYR A 201 1.74 -33.38 6.98
C TYR A 201 0.92 -32.82 8.16
N GLU A 202 0.03 -31.85 7.95
CA GLU A 202 -0.89 -31.37 8.98
C GLU A 202 -1.90 -32.48 9.35
N SER A 203 -2.00 -32.79 10.64
CA SER A 203 -2.80 -33.91 11.16
C SER A 203 -3.41 -33.58 12.52
N GLU A 204 -4.08 -34.54 13.17
CA GLU A 204 -4.62 -34.33 14.53
C GLU A 204 -3.52 -34.05 15.56
N ASP A 205 -2.31 -34.58 15.35
CA ASP A 205 -1.18 -34.46 16.29
C ASP A 205 -0.13 -33.42 15.86
N ILE A 206 -0.07 -33.08 14.57
CA ILE A 206 0.96 -32.20 14.00
C ILE A 206 0.33 -30.98 13.34
N ASN A 207 0.94 -29.83 13.56
CA ASN A 207 0.60 -28.59 12.90
C ASN A 207 1.80 -28.06 12.13
N ILE A 208 1.57 -27.54 10.92
CA ILE A 208 2.62 -26.96 10.09
C ILE A 208 2.40 -25.45 10.04
N ARG A 209 3.47 -24.70 10.30
CA ARG A 209 3.50 -23.23 10.32
C ARG A 209 4.49 -22.76 9.27
N ILE A 210 4.04 -21.95 8.32
CA ILE A 210 4.88 -21.54 7.18
C ILE A 210 4.92 -20.02 7.11
N ILE A 211 6.14 -19.48 7.10
CA ILE A 211 6.39 -18.06 6.86
C ILE A 211 7.50 -17.88 5.82
N GLY A 212 7.53 -16.72 5.20
CA GLY A 212 8.44 -16.44 4.10
C GLY A 212 7.83 -15.48 3.11
N PHE A 213 8.70 -14.80 2.36
CA PHE A 213 8.26 -13.82 1.37
C PHE A 213 7.42 -14.45 0.25
N ALA A 214 7.90 -15.54 -0.37
CA ALA A 214 7.14 -16.22 -1.42
C ALA A 214 5.76 -16.69 -0.95
N LYS A 215 5.67 -17.19 0.30
CA LYS A 215 4.42 -17.58 0.93
C LYS A 215 3.48 -16.38 1.15
N MET A 216 4.00 -15.25 1.64
CA MET A 216 3.23 -14.02 1.80
C MET A 216 2.67 -13.52 0.46
N ILE A 217 3.48 -13.54 -0.61
CA ILE A 217 3.04 -13.15 -1.96
C ILE A 217 1.95 -14.09 -2.48
N GLY A 218 2.08 -15.40 -2.25
CA GLY A 218 1.01 -16.36 -2.58
C GLY A 218 -0.31 -16.02 -1.90
N ASP A 219 -0.29 -15.75 -0.58
CA ASP A 219 -1.51 -15.40 0.17
C ASP A 219 -2.12 -14.06 -0.28
N ILE A 220 -1.27 -13.09 -0.67
CA ILE A 220 -1.74 -11.83 -1.26
C ILE A 220 -2.37 -12.08 -2.65
N ALA A 221 -1.77 -12.95 -3.47
CA ALA A 221 -2.27 -13.29 -4.79
C ALA A 221 -3.61 -14.05 -4.73
N ASP A 222 -3.76 -14.98 -3.79
CA ASP A 222 -5.03 -15.68 -3.53
C ASP A 222 -6.12 -14.67 -3.10
N GLY A 223 -5.76 -13.71 -2.24
CA GLY A 223 -6.65 -12.60 -1.86
C GLY A 223 -6.98 -11.64 -3.00
N ALA A 224 -6.15 -11.55 -4.05
CA ALA A 224 -6.35 -10.62 -5.17
C ALA A 224 -7.62 -10.93 -5.98
N GLY A 225 -8.06 -12.18 -6.01
CA GLY A 225 -9.36 -12.56 -6.58
C GLY A 225 -10.54 -11.85 -5.89
N GLY A 226 -10.42 -11.62 -4.58
CA GLY A 226 -11.35 -10.82 -3.79
C GLY A 226 -11.48 -9.38 -4.29
N VAL A 227 -10.39 -8.77 -4.77
CA VAL A 227 -10.41 -7.38 -5.28
C VAL A 227 -11.35 -7.24 -6.47
N VAL A 228 -11.27 -8.18 -7.43
CA VAL A 228 -12.15 -8.22 -8.60
C VAL A 228 -13.59 -8.49 -8.19
N PHE A 229 -13.82 -9.37 -7.21
CA PHE A 229 -15.16 -9.64 -6.69
C PHE A 229 -15.80 -8.38 -6.08
N PHE A 230 -15.07 -7.63 -5.25
CA PHE A 230 -15.58 -6.37 -4.68
C PHE A 230 -15.74 -5.28 -5.74
N PHE A 231 -14.88 -5.23 -6.77
CA PHE A 231 -15.09 -4.36 -7.92
C PHE A 231 -16.45 -4.62 -8.58
N VAL A 232 -16.80 -5.90 -8.80
CA VAL A 232 -18.09 -6.29 -9.39
C VAL A 232 -19.25 -5.88 -8.48
N ILE A 233 -19.13 -6.07 -7.16
CA ILE A 233 -20.14 -5.59 -6.19
C ILE A 233 -20.30 -4.07 -6.29
N SER A 234 -19.21 -3.32 -6.22
CA SER A 234 -19.22 -1.86 -6.34
C SER A 234 -19.80 -1.41 -7.69
N PHE A 235 -19.52 -2.12 -8.78
CA PHE A 235 -20.11 -1.87 -10.09
C PHE A 235 -21.65 -2.00 -10.06
N PHE A 236 -22.17 -3.06 -9.47
CA PHE A 236 -23.62 -3.23 -9.34
C PHE A 236 -24.24 -2.22 -8.36
N LEU A 237 -23.59 -1.93 -7.23
CA LEU A 237 -24.05 -0.92 -6.27
C LEU A 237 -24.10 0.48 -6.91
N THR A 238 -23.04 0.88 -7.62
CA THR A 238 -23.00 2.17 -8.33
C THR A 238 -24.03 2.22 -9.46
N THR A 239 -24.19 1.14 -10.22
CA THR A 239 -25.24 1.02 -11.26
C THR A 239 -26.64 1.14 -10.67
N ALA A 240 -26.92 0.44 -9.56
CA ALA A 240 -28.19 0.51 -8.85
C ALA A 240 -28.44 1.91 -8.30
N ALA A 241 -27.42 2.55 -7.73
CA ALA A 241 -27.51 3.93 -7.26
C ALA A 241 -27.86 4.87 -8.43
N VAL A 242 -27.10 4.84 -9.53
CA VAL A 242 -27.37 5.68 -10.72
C VAL A 242 -28.77 5.42 -11.27
N PHE A 243 -29.23 4.17 -11.28
CA PHE A 243 -30.60 3.80 -11.66
C PHE A 243 -31.65 4.39 -10.71
N ILE A 244 -31.43 4.35 -9.40
CA ILE A 244 -32.33 4.96 -8.41
C ILE A 244 -32.41 6.48 -8.61
N TYR A 245 -31.29 7.12 -8.96
CA TYR A 245 -31.22 8.55 -9.21
C TYR A 245 -31.91 8.96 -10.51
N CYS A 246 -31.63 8.27 -11.61
CA CYS A 246 -32.12 8.62 -12.94
C CYS A 246 -33.51 8.04 -13.23
N ARG A 247 -33.88 6.90 -12.63
CA ARG A 247 -35.10 6.12 -12.93
C ARG A 247 -35.28 5.80 -14.42
N SER A 248 -34.18 5.66 -15.16
CA SER A 248 -34.15 5.33 -16.58
C SER A 248 -32.99 4.41 -16.89
N VAL A 249 -33.30 3.21 -17.41
CA VAL A 249 -32.30 2.20 -17.78
C VAL A 249 -31.33 2.74 -18.82
N VAL A 250 -31.84 3.50 -19.80
CA VAL A 250 -31.05 4.06 -20.90
C VAL A 250 -30.01 5.06 -20.40
N LEU A 251 -30.43 6.02 -19.57
CA LEU A 251 -29.52 7.02 -19.03
C LEU A 251 -28.48 6.36 -18.12
N THR A 252 -28.91 5.41 -17.28
CA THR A 252 -27.99 4.62 -16.46
C THR A 252 -26.97 3.87 -17.30
N SER A 253 -27.39 3.16 -18.35
CA SER A 253 -26.47 2.42 -19.22
C SER A 253 -25.49 3.33 -19.95
N LEU A 254 -25.87 4.57 -20.26
CA LEU A 254 -24.99 5.53 -20.90
C LEU A 254 -23.88 6.00 -19.96
N ALA A 255 -24.20 6.38 -18.72
CA ALA A 255 -23.18 6.80 -17.76
C ALA A 255 -22.26 5.65 -17.35
N VAL A 256 -22.83 4.48 -17.05
CA VAL A 256 -22.05 3.31 -16.63
C VAL A 256 -21.22 2.79 -17.80
N GLY A 257 -21.82 2.66 -18.99
CA GLY A 257 -21.14 2.17 -20.18
C GLY A 257 -20.01 3.08 -20.64
N SER A 258 -20.22 4.40 -20.67
CA SER A 258 -19.14 5.34 -21.02
C SER A 258 -17.99 5.29 -20.01
N SER A 259 -18.32 5.10 -18.73
CA SER A 259 -17.33 5.01 -17.66
C SER A 259 -16.55 3.70 -17.70
N LEU A 260 -17.18 2.58 -18.09
CA LEU A 260 -16.51 1.29 -18.23
C LEU A 260 -15.58 1.25 -19.46
N ILE A 261 -16.00 1.86 -20.57
CA ILE A 261 -15.20 1.92 -21.80
C ILE A 261 -13.82 2.55 -21.55
N SER A 262 -13.73 3.61 -20.74
CA SER A 262 -12.42 4.20 -20.44
C SER A 262 -11.53 3.30 -19.59
N VAL A 263 -12.11 2.43 -18.75
CA VAL A 263 -11.34 1.47 -17.94
C VAL A 263 -10.78 0.37 -18.84
N VAL A 264 -11.55 -0.07 -19.84
CA VAL A 264 -11.04 -0.96 -20.89
C VAL A 264 -9.88 -0.30 -21.65
N TRP A 265 -10.01 0.98 -22.01
CA TRP A 265 -8.91 1.72 -22.64
C TRP A 265 -7.68 1.86 -21.73
N GLN A 266 -7.90 2.08 -20.43
CA GLN A 266 -6.84 2.16 -19.44
C GLN A 266 -6.05 0.85 -19.39
N PHE A 267 -6.71 -0.30 -19.21
CA PHE A 267 -6.04 -1.62 -19.20
C PHE A 267 -5.32 -1.92 -20.52
N GLY A 268 -5.92 -1.58 -21.66
CA GLY A 268 -5.28 -1.77 -22.97
C GLY A 268 -4.02 -0.92 -23.15
N ILE A 269 -3.97 0.29 -22.59
CA ILE A 269 -2.77 1.15 -22.63
C ILE A 269 -1.70 0.63 -21.67
N LEU A 270 -2.06 0.05 -20.52
CA LEU A 270 -1.07 -0.52 -19.60
C LEU A 270 -0.25 -1.64 -20.24
N ASP A 271 -0.93 -2.54 -20.95
CA ASP A 271 -0.28 -3.60 -21.74
C ASP A 271 0.68 -3.01 -22.79
N LEU A 272 0.25 -1.97 -23.51
CA LEU A 272 1.09 -1.30 -24.52
C LEU A 272 2.32 -0.59 -23.94
N LEU A 273 2.26 -0.15 -22.69
CA LEU A 273 3.39 0.43 -21.97
C LEU A 273 4.33 -0.63 -21.39
N GLY A 274 3.96 -1.92 -21.46
CA GLY A 274 4.73 -3.02 -20.90
C GLY A 274 4.62 -3.15 -19.38
N TYR A 275 3.61 -2.51 -18.77
CA TYR A 275 3.32 -2.67 -17.35
C TYR A 275 2.44 -3.90 -17.12
N GLY A 276 2.69 -4.63 -16.02
CA GLY A 276 1.82 -5.70 -15.56
C GLY A 276 0.74 -5.22 -14.58
N LEU A 277 -0.13 -6.15 -14.17
CA LEU A 277 -1.13 -5.92 -13.12
C LEU A 277 -0.51 -6.16 -11.75
N ASP A 278 -0.16 -5.07 -11.08
CA ASP A 278 0.24 -5.11 -9.69
C ASP A 278 -1.00 -5.16 -8.75
N PRO A 279 -1.01 -6.02 -7.71
CA PRO A 279 -2.12 -6.11 -6.76
C PRO A 279 -2.48 -4.81 -6.05
N LEU A 280 -1.53 -3.89 -5.84
CA LEU A 280 -1.78 -2.57 -5.27
C LEU A 280 -2.28 -1.57 -6.33
N ALA A 281 -1.80 -1.68 -7.57
CA ALA A 281 -2.22 -0.82 -8.68
C ALA A 281 -3.62 -1.15 -9.24
N ILE A 282 -4.12 -2.38 -9.03
CA ILE A 282 -5.45 -2.81 -9.52
C ILE A 282 -6.62 -1.96 -9.00
N LEU A 283 -6.41 -1.19 -7.92
CA LEU A 283 -7.40 -0.30 -7.33
C LEU A 283 -7.60 1.00 -8.13
N VAL A 284 -6.60 1.42 -8.89
CA VAL A 284 -6.64 2.67 -9.66
C VAL A 284 -7.73 2.64 -10.75
N PRO A 285 -7.84 1.59 -11.61
CA PRO A 285 -8.93 1.45 -12.56
C PRO A 285 -10.33 1.56 -11.93
N PHE A 286 -10.51 1.09 -10.70
CA PHE A 286 -11.76 1.25 -9.99
C PHE A 286 -12.06 2.70 -9.63
N LEU A 287 -11.07 3.43 -9.10
CA LEU A 287 -11.23 4.85 -8.79
C LEU A 287 -11.56 5.63 -10.05
N VAL A 288 -10.89 5.31 -11.16
CA VAL A 288 -11.18 5.87 -12.47
C VAL A 288 -12.60 5.54 -12.92
N TYR A 289 -13.09 4.30 -12.75
CA TYR A 289 -14.49 3.95 -13.00
C TYR A 289 -15.44 4.86 -12.19
N ALA A 290 -15.17 5.00 -10.89
CA ALA A 290 -15.99 5.75 -9.95
C ALA A 290 -16.05 7.26 -10.31
N ILE A 291 -14.89 7.89 -10.60
CA ILE A 291 -14.80 9.26 -11.13
C ILE A 291 -15.60 9.39 -12.44
N GLY A 292 -15.51 8.39 -13.31
CA GLY A 292 -16.33 8.34 -14.51
C GLY A 292 -17.82 8.42 -14.19
N VAL A 293 -18.31 7.52 -13.35
CA VAL A 293 -19.74 7.48 -12.98
C VAL A 293 -20.17 8.82 -12.36
N SER A 294 -19.33 9.44 -11.53
CA SER A 294 -19.55 10.79 -10.99
C SER A 294 -19.82 11.83 -12.09
N HIS A 295 -18.93 11.98 -13.06
CA HIS A 295 -19.12 12.92 -14.18
C HIS A 295 -20.32 12.53 -15.07
N GLY A 296 -20.54 11.23 -15.25
CA GLY A 296 -21.70 10.71 -15.98
C GLY A 296 -23.02 11.14 -15.34
N ILE A 297 -23.12 11.10 -14.00
CA ILE A 297 -24.28 11.58 -13.25
C ILE A 297 -24.48 13.09 -13.47
N GLN A 298 -23.41 13.90 -13.46
CA GLN A 298 -23.51 15.35 -13.71
C GLN A 298 -24.05 15.64 -15.11
N GLN A 299 -23.57 14.91 -16.12
CA GLN A 299 -24.06 15.00 -17.51
C GLN A 299 -25.54 14.60 -17.61
N ILE A 300 -25.92 13.47 -17.01
CA ILE A 300 -27.30 12.98 -17.03
C ILE A 300 -28.25 13.92 -16.30
N ASN A 301 -27.84 14.48 -15.16
CA ASN A 301 -28.66 15.43 -14.40
C ASN A 301 -29.03 16.64 -15.28
N LEU A 302 -28.07 17.18 -16.04
CA LEU A 302 -28.32 18.29 -16.96
C LEU A 302 -29.14 17.89 -18.18
N ILE A 303 -28.89 16.72 -18.79
CA ILE A 303 -29.72 16.19 -19.89
C ILE A 303 -31.18 16.04 -19.41
N SER A 304 -31.38 15.42 -18.25
CA SER A 304 -32.71 15.23 -17.67
C SER A 304 -33.38 16.56 -17.35
N ALA A 305 -32.62 17.56 -16.87
CA ALA A 305 -33.15 18.89 -16.59
C ALA A 305 -33.62 19.63 -17.86
N GLN A 306 -32.93 19.47 -18.99
CA GLN A 306 -33.32 20.04 -20.29
C GLN A 306 -34.52 19.32 -20.91
N VAL A 307 -34.55 17.99 -20.82
CA VAL A 307 -35.68 17.17 -21.29
C VAL A 307 -36.95 17.51 -20.52
N VAL A 308 -36.87 17.68 -19.19
CA VAL A 308 -38.02 18.12 -18.37
C VAL A 308 -38.49 19.53 -18.74
N ALA A 309 -37.59 20.40 -19.22
CA ALA A 309 -37.94 21.72 -19.73
C ALA A 309 -38.54 21.70 -21.16
N GLY A 310 -38.76 20.52 -21.75
CA GLY A 310 -39.38 20.36 -23.07
C GLY A 310 -38.40 20.28 -24.25
N ALA A 311 -37.09 20.19 -24.00
CA ALA A 311 -36.10 20.05 -25.07
C ALA A 311 -36.06 18.63 -25.65
N ASN A 312 -35.81 18.52 -26.96
CA ASN A 312 -35.54 17.24 -27.63
C ASN A 312 -34.15 16.69 -27.21
N ALA A 313 -33.94 15.37 -27.34
CA ALA A 313 -32.71 14.71 -26.90
C ALA A 313 -31.42 15.29 -27.51
N ASP A 314 -31.42 15.63 -28.81
CA ASP A 314 -30.26 16.25 -29.47
C ASP A 314 -29.97 17.65 -28.88
N THR A 315 -31.01 18.47 -28.69
CA THR A 315 -30.88 19.81 -28.10
C THR A 315 -30.41 19.74 -26.65
N ALA A 316 -30.95 18.80 -25.87
CA ALA A 316 -30.54 18.55 -24.49
C ALA A 316 -29.08 18.09 -24.39
N ALA A 317 -28.64 17.19 -25.28
CA ALA A 317 -27.27 16.71 -25.34
C ALA A 317 -26.28 17.82 -25.73
N ARG A 318 -26.61 18.64 -26.74
CA ARG A 318 -25.83 19.82 -27.14
C ARG A 318 -25.68 20.85 -26.03
N ALA A 319 -26.80 21.18 -25.37
CA ALA A 319 -26.80 22.11 -24.26
C ALA A 319 -25.95 21.59 -23.09
N THR A 320 -25.98 20.28 -22.83
CA THR A 320 -25.18 19.65 -21.78
C THR A 320 -23.69 19.69 -22.14
N PHE A 321 -23.33 19.30 -23.37
CA PHE A 321 -21.96 19.39 -23.88
C PHE A 321 -21.39 20.81 -23.72
N SER A 322 -22.10 21.83 -24.22
CA SER A 322 -21.63 23.21 -24.17
C SER A 322 -21.55 23.80 -22.76
N ARG A 323 -22.36 23.31 -21.80
CA ARG A 323 -22.34 23.80 -20.41
C ARG A 323 -21.31 23.08 -19.53
N LEU A 324 -21.05 21.80 -19.77
CA LEU A 324 -20.17 20.99 -18.93
C LEU A 324 -18.78 20.76 -19.52
N LEU A 325 -18.54 21.01 -20.80
CA LEU A 325 -17.22 20.75 -21.40
C LEU A 325 -16.11 21.54 -20.69
N VAL A 326 -16.35 22.82 -20.36
CA VAL A 326 -15.32 23.64 -19.70
C VAL A 326 -15.20 23.30 -18.21
N PRO A 327 -16.27 23.34 -17.39
CA PRO A 327 -16.15 23.02 -15.96
C PRO A 327 -15.73 21.57 -15.71
N GLY A 328 -16.26 20.62 -16.50
CA GLY A 328 -15.93 19.20 -16.39
C GLY A 328 -14.50 18.90 -16.83
N SER A 329 -13.99 19.56 -17.88
CA SER A 329 -12.57 19.39 -18.25
C SER A 329 -11.64 19.99 -17.20
N MET A 330 -11.99 21.14 -16.60
CA MET A 330 -11.17 21.74 -15.54
C MET A 330 -11.09 20.85 -14.30
N ALA A 331 -12.21 20.24 -13.90
CA ALA A 331 -12.26 19.23 -12.84
C ALA A 331 -11.32 18.05 -13.15
N LEU A 332 -11.51 17.40 -14.31
CA LEU A 332 -10.67 16.27 -14.74
C LEU A 332 -9.18 16.61 -14.91
N VAL A 333 -8.85 17.83 -15.36
CA VAL A 333 -7.46 18.30 -15.44
C VAL A 333 -6.87 18.51 -14.05
N THR A 334 -7.68 18.93 -13.08
CA THR A 334 -7.25 19.06 -11.68
C THR A 334 -6.97 17.69 -11.07
N ASP A 335 -7.84 16.71 -11.30
CA ASP A 335 -7.62 15.32 -10.89
C ASP A 335 -6.37 14.72 -11.53
N LEU A 336 -6.20 14.91 -12.84
CA LEU A 336 -5.01 14.47 -13.57
C LEU A 336 -3.74 15.09 -12.99
N ALA A 337 -3.75 16.40 -12.76
CA ALA A 337 -2.60 17.09 -12.20
C ALA A 337 -2.32 16.65 -10.75
N GLY A 338 -3.37 16.41 -9.95
CA GLY A 338 -3.26 15.84 -8.61
C GLY A 338 -2.60 14.47 -8.62
N PHE A 339 -3.04 13.55 -9.49
CA PHE A 339 -2.42 12.22 -9.63
C PHE A 339 -1.00 12.30 -10.17
N ALA A 340 -0.73 13.21 -11.11
CA ALA A 340 0.61 13.40 -11.65
C ALA A 340 1.61 13.86 -10.58
N THR A 341 1.19 14.53 -9.50
CA THR A 341 2.10 14.88 -8.40
C THR A 341 2.66 13.65 -7.69
N LEU A 342 1.92 12.52 -7.64
CA LEU A 342 2.40 11.29 -7.01
C LEU A 342 3.64 10.71 -7.69
N PHE A 343 3.86 11.04 -8.97
CA PHE A 343 5.07 10.65 -9.69
C PHE A 343 6.37 11.20 -9.07
N LEU A 344 6.27 12.27 -8.27
CA LEU A 344 7.43 12.85 -7.59
C LEU A 344 7.92 12.01 -6.40
N ILE A 345 7.15 11.02 -5.95
CA ILE A 345 7.56 10.12 -4.88
C ILE A 345 8.54 9.10 -5.50
N PRO A 346 9.77 8.94 -4.97
CA PRO A 346 10.80 8.08 -5.55
C PRO A 346 10.56 6.60 -5.19
N VAL A 347 9.36 6.11 -5.49
CA VAL A 347 8.95 4.72 -5.32
C VAL A 347 8.32 4.27 -6.66
N PRO A 348 8.94 3.34 -7.41
CA PRO A 348 8.50 2.97 -8.76
C PRO A 348 7.03 2.57 -8.83
N MET A 349 6.54 1.82 -7.84
CA MET A 349 5.13 1.43 -7.76
C MET A 349 4.16 2.62 -7.68
N ILE A 350 4.47 3.63 -6.86
CA ILE A 350 3.64 4.83 -6.75
C ILE A 350 3.67 5.62 -8.07
N GLN A 351 4.82 5.66 -8.73
CA GLN A 351 4.98 6.30 -10.03
C GLN A 351 4.17 5.60 -11.12
N GLU A 352 4.19 4.26 -11.18
CA GLU A 352 3.35 3.48 -12.08
C GLU A 352 1.87 3.77 -11.80
N MET A 353 1.43 3.71 -10.54
CA MET A 353 0.05 4.05 -10.14
C MET A 353 -0.34 5.48 -10.56
N ALA A 354 0.56 6.45 -10.40
CA ALA A 354 0.36 7.85 -10.80
C ALA A 354 0.13 7.98 -12.31
N ILE A 355 0.93 7.29 -13.12
CA ILE A 355 0.80 7.25 -14.58
C ILE A 355 -0.53 6.59 -14.96
N VAL A 356 -0.81 5.41 -14.40
CA VAL A 356 -2.04 4.64 -14.64
C VAL A 356 -3.28 5.48 -14.33
N ALA A 357 -3.28 6.18 -13.19
CA ALA A 357 -4.38 7.02 -12.74
C ALA A 357 -4.55 8.25 -13.64
N SER A 358 -3.46 8.93 -13.96
CA SER A 358 -3.46 10.13 -14.81
C SER A 358 -3.98 9.83 -16.21
N ILE A 359 -3.54 8.73 -16.82
CA ILE A 359 -4.03 8.26 -18.12
C ILE A 359 -5.52 7.92 -18.01
N GLY A 360 -5.91 7.16 -16.99
CA GLY A 360 -7.31 6.78 -16.77
C GLY A 360 -8.26 7.99 -16.68
N VAL A 361 -7.87 9.03 -15.94
CA VAL A 361 -8.61 10.30 -15.85
C VAL A 361 -8.59 11.08 -17.16
N ALA A 362 -7.45 11.16 -17.85
CA ALA A 362 -7.37 11.83 -19.16
C ALA A 362 -8.37 11.22 -20.17
N LEU A 363 -8.49 9.90 -20.18
CA LEU A 363 -9.44 9.18 -21.04
C LEU A 363 -10.92 9.45 -20.69
N LYS A 364 -11.22 9.93 -19.46
CA LYS A 364 -12.57 10.38 -19.08
C LYS A 364 -13.02 11.64 -19.79
N ILE A 365 -12.09 12.51 -20.18
CA ILE A 365 -12.42 13.70 -20.97
C ILE A 365 -13.06 13.24 -22.29
N VAL A 366 -12.51 12.20 -22.93
CA VAL A 366 -13.04 11.67 -24.19
C VAL A 366 -14.30 10.83 -23.97
N SER A 367 -14.26 9.85 -23.06
CA SER A 367 -15.38 8.92 -22.86
C SER A 367 -16.62 9.58 -22.23
N ASN A 368 -16.45 10.46 -21.24
CA ASN A 368 -17.59 11.01 -20.51
C ASN A 368 -17.99 12.42 -20.97
N LEU A 369 -17.06 13.31 -21.32
CA LEU A 369 -17.44 14.65 -21.79
C LEU A 369 -17.79 14.69 -23.29
N ILE A 370 -17.24 13.79 -24.10
CA ILE A 370 -17.51 13.75 -25.55
C ILE A 370 -18.46 12.60 -25.91
N MET A 371 -18.10 11.36 -25.62
CA MET A 371 -18.86 10.20 -26.10
C MET A 371 -20.25 10.09 -25.46
N LEU A 372 -20.40 10.34 -24.15
CA LEU A 372 -21.72 10.26 -23.48
C LEU A 372 -22.75 11.24 -24.06
N PRO A 373 -22.50 12.55 -24.24
CA PRO A 373 -23.45 13.45 -24.87
C PRO A 373 -23.78 13.07 -26.33
N LEU A 374 -22.78 12.64 -27.10
CA LEU A 374 -23.00 12.20 -28.49
C LEU A 374 -23.88 10.96 -28.57
N ALA A 375 -23.67 10.00 -27.67
CA ALA A 375 -24.51 8.82 -27.55
C ALA A 375 -25.92 9.22 -27.09
N ALA A 376 -26.04 10.07 -26.05
CA ALA A 376 -27.31 10.57 -25.51
C ALA A 376 -28.20 11.23 -26.59
N ALA A 377 -27.59 11.87 -27.60
CA ALA A 377 -28.30 12.51 -28.70
C ALA A 377 -29.08 11.56 -29.62
N TYR A 378 -28.82 10.24 -29.57
CA TYR A 378 -29.55 9.23 -30.34
C TYR A 378 -30.75 8.63 -29.59
N PHE A 379 -30.89 8.91 -28.29
CA PHE A 379 -31.93 8.28 -27.50
C PHE A 379 -33.24 9.06 -27.53
N SER A 380 -34.34 8.31 -27.49
CA SER A 380 -35.68 8.86 -27.34
C SER A 380 -36.13 8.74 -25.88
N VAL A 381 -36.77 9.79 -25.37
CA VAL A 381 -37.24 9.84 -23.98
C VAL A 381 -38.50 8.96 -23.85
N PRO A 382 -38.53 7.98 -22.92
CA PRO A 382 -39.71 7.13 -22.74
C PRO A 382 -40.94 7.94 -22.36
N LYS A 383 -42.12 7.56 -22.88
CA LYS A 383 -43.40 8.17 -22.49
C LYS A 383 -43.62 7.99 -20.98
N GLY A 384 -43.81 9.08 -20.24
CA GLY A 384 -43.95 9.09 -18.77
C GLY A 384 -42.66 9.32 -17.96
N TYR A 385 -41.49 9.40 -18.60
CA TYR A 385 -40.24 9.77 -17.91
C TYR A 385 -40.28 11.22 -17.39
N VAL A 386 -40.78 12.15 -18.20
CA VAL A 386 -40.86 13.58 -17.89
C VAL A 386 -41.70 13.85 -16.63
N GLU A 387 -42.82 13.14 -16.49
CA GLU A 387 -43.71 13.28 -15.33
C GLU A 387 -43.08 12.75 -14.04
N LYS A 388 -42.43 11.58 -14.10
CA LYS A 388 -41.69 11.02 -12.96
C LYS A 388 -40.48 11.88 -12.59
N ALA A 389 -39.75 12.37 -13.57
CA ALA A 389 -38.55 13.20 -13.37
C ALA A 389 -38.89 14.58 -12.82
N SER A 390 -39.99 15.20 -13.25
CA SER A 390 -40.45 16.50 -12.74
C SER A 390 -40.88 16.43 -11.27
N GLN A 391 -41.68 15.42 -10.89
CA GLN A 391 -42.07 15.21 -9.48
C GLN A 391 -40.87 14.99 -8.55
N LEU A 392 -39.88 14.22 -8.99
CA LEU A 392 -38.64 14.01 -8.25
C LEU A 392 -37.82 15.29 -8.14
N ARG A 393 -37.74 16.07 -9.23
CA ARG A 393 -37.04 17.36 -9.25
C ARG A 393 -37.64 18.34 -8.25
N GLU A 394 -38.97 18.47 -8.16
CA GLU A 394 -39.60 19.36 -7.19
C GLU A 394 -39.27 18.98 -5.73
N ARG A 395 -39.31 17.68 -5.40
CA ARG A 395 -38.92 17.21 -4.06
C ARG A 395 -37.46 17.55 -3.74
N ARG A 396 -36.57 17.31 -4.71
CA ARG A 396 -35.13 17.62 -4.63
C ARG A 396 -34.87 19.12 -4.43
N VAL A 397 -35.52 19.96 -5.23
CA VAL A 397 -35.44 21.43 -5.13
C VAL A 397 -35.87 21.91 -3.75
N ARG A 398 -36.98 21.39 -3.20
CA ARG A 398 -37.43 21.73 -1.84
C ARG A 398 -36.43 21.30 -0.76
N LEU A 399 -35.83 20.12 -0.89
CA LEU A 399 -34.80 19.64 0.03
C LEU A 399 -33.57 20.54 -0.01
N MET A 400 -33.07 20.86 -1.22
CA MET A 400 -31.89 21.71 -1.41
C MET A 400 -32.13 23.15 -0.95
N ALA A 401 -33.34 23.67 -1.08
CA ALA A 401 -33.70 24.98 -0.53
C ALA A 401 -33.57 25.03 1.01
N ARG A 402 -33.78 23.92 1.72
CA ARG A 402 -33.56 23.85 3.17
C ARG A 402 -32.08 23.83 3.51
N VAL A 403 -31.29 23.01 2.80
CA VAL A 403 -29.83 22.97 2.96
C VAL A 403 -29.22 24.34 2.63
N ALA A 404 -29.79 25.05 1.65
CA ALA A 404 -29.34 26.39 1.26
C ALA A 404 -29.43 27.44 2.39
N GLN A 405 -30.29 27.22 3.40
CA GLN A 405 -30.43 28.12 4.54
C GLN A 405 -29.18 28.21 5.42
N ILE A 406 -28.22 27.28 5.27
CA ILE A 406 -26.90 27.33 5.92
C ILE A 406 -26.16 28.63 5.59
N THR A 407 -26.43 29.29 4.46
CA THR A 407 -25.79 30.58 4.07
C THR A 407 -26.36 31.82 4.77
N ARG A 408 -27.42 31.68 5.57
CA ARG A 408 -27.90 32.77 6.42
C ARG A 408 -26.81 33.14 7.45
N PRO A 409 -26.74 34.40 7.92
CA PRO A 409 -25.64 34.88 8.76
C PRO A 409 -25.40 34.03 10.02
N THR A 410 -26.46 33.70 10.75
CA THR A 410 -26.35 32.93 11.99
C THR A 410 -25.99 31.46 11.73
N PRO A 411 -26.70 30.72 10.85
CA PRO A 411 -26.31 29.34 10.50
C PRO A 411 -24.91 29.23 9.89
N ALA A 412 -24.50 30.19 9.05
CA ALA A 412 -23.17 30.18 8.43
C ALA A 412 -22.08 30.32 9.50
N ALA A 413 -22.24 31.26 10.44
CA ALA A 413 -21.29 31.43 11.54
C ALA A 413 -21.18 30.18 12.42
N ILE A 414 -22.32 29.56 12.76
CA ILE A 414 -22.35 28.31 13.54
C ILE A 414 -21.62 27.19 12.78
N THR A 415 -21.90 27.04 11.49
CA THR A 415 -21.28 26.01 10.65
C THR A 415 -19.76 26.19 10.57
N LEU A 416 -19.27 27.43 10.44
CA LEU A 416 -17.84 27.73 10.46
C LEU A 416 -17.18 27.47 11.82
N VAL A 417 -17.87 27.77 12.92
CA VAL A 417 -17.35 27.43 14.26
C VAL A 417 -17.26 25.91 14.43
N VAL A 418 -18.28 25.16 14.00
CA VAL A 418 -18.26 23.70 14.04
C VAL A 418 -17.12 23.14 13.19
N ILE A 419 -17.00 23.55 11.93
CA ILE A 419 -15.92 23.10 11.03
C ILE A 419 -14.54 23.52 11.55
N GLY A 420 -14.40 24.73 12.09
CA GLY A 420 -13.16 25.21 12.70
C GLY A 420 -12.78 24.40 13.94
N SER A 421 -13.74 24.06 14.80
CA SER A 421 -13.50 23.21 15.96
C SER A 421 -13.11 21.79 15.55
N LEU A 422 -13.80 21.21 14.57
CA LEU A 422 -13.47 19.91 13.97
C LEU A 422 -12.05 19.91 13.39
N PHE A 423 -11.66 20.98 12.69
CA PHE A 423 -10.32 21.12 12.15
C PHE A 423 -9.25 21.14 13.24
N VAL A 424 -9.45 21.92 14.31
CA VAL A 424 -8.50 21.99 15.43
C VAL A 424 -8.37 20.62 16.13
N VAL A 425 -9.49 19.93 16.34
CA VAL A 425 -9.49 18.57 16.93
C VAL A 425 -8.80 17.59 15.99
N ALA A 426 -9.10 17.60 14.70
CA ALA A 426 -8.49 16.70 13.72
C ALA A 426 -6.97 16.90 13.64
N VAL A 427 -6.50 18.16 13.61
CA VAL A 427 -5.06 18.49 13.63
C VAL A 427 -4.39 18.05 14.94
N TYR A 428 -5.09 18.14 16.07
CA TYR A 428 -4.56 17.68 17.35
C TYR A 428 -4.43 16.15 17.40
N GLN A 429 -5.47 15.43 16.96
CA GLN A 429 -5.50 13.97 16.95
C GLN A 429 -4.61 13.36 15.85
N SER A 430 -4.25 14.10 14.80
CA SER A 430 -3.39 13.63 13.72
C SER A 430 -1.88 13.77 14.00
N ARG A 431 -1.49 14.22 15.20
CA ARG A 431 -0.07 14.46 15.53
C ARG A 431 0.72 13.17 15.64
N ASP A 432 0.13 12.16 16.27
CA ASP A 432 0.75 10.87 16.52
C ASP A 432 0.42 9.86 15.41
N ARG A 433 0.50 10.32 14.14
CA ARG A 433 0.29 9.42 13.01
C ARG A 433 1.53 8.57 12.80
N ASN A 434 1.35 7.25 12.71
CA ASN A 434 2.44 6.31 12.52
C ASN A 434 2.78 6.18 11.04
N ILE A 435 4.08 6.19 10.73
CA ILE A 435 4.61 6.01 9.37
C ILE A 435 5.22 4.61 9.30
N GLY A 436 4.76 3.80 8.35
CA GLY A 436 5.08 2.37 8.29
C GLY A 436 4.05 1.50 9.00
N ASP A 437 4.40 0.24 9.24
CA ASP A 437 3.48 -0.74 9.81
C ASP A 437 3.30 -0.59 11.33
N VAL A 438 2.05 -0.73 11.77
CA VAL A 438 1.62 -0.60 13.17
C VAL A 438 1.41 -1.97 13.83
N HIS A 439 1.12 -2.99 13.01
CA HIS A 439 0.85 -4.35 13.45
C HIS A 439 2.01 -5.26 13.09
N ALA A 440 2.22 -6.32 13.87
CA ALA A 440 3.20 -7.35 13.56
C ALA A 440 2.66 -8.36 12.52
N GLY A 441 3.57 -8.99 11.77
CA GLY A 441 3.23 -9.86 10.63
C GLY A 441 3.02 -9.07 9.33
N ALA A 442 2.61 -9.74 8.25
CA ALA A 442 2.32 -9.07 6.99
C ALA A 442 1.10 -8.14 7.14
N ALA A 443 1.34 -6.84 7.12
CA ALA A 443 0.31 -5.82 7.28
C ALA A 443 -0.67 -5.76 6.08
N GLU A 444 -0.33 -6.40 4.96
CA GLU A 444 -1.19 -6.56 3.79
C GLU A 444 -2.34 -7.53 4.05
N LEU A 445 -2.15 -8.47 4.98
CA LEU A 445 -3.10 -9.50 5.37
C LEU A 445 -3.77 -9.14 6.70
N ARG A 446 -4.96 -9.69 6.96
CA ARG A 446 -5.63 -9.53 8.26
C ARG A 446 -4.87 -10.23 9.38
N GLU A 447 -5.07 -9.82 10.62
CA GLU A 447 -4.41 -10.42 11.79
C GLU A 447 -4.74 -11.91 11.99
N ASP A 448 -5.93 -12.32 11.58
CA ASP A 448 -6.43 -13.70 11.63
C ASP A 448 -6.04 -14.53 10.39
N ALA A 449 -5.40 -13.92 9.39
CA ALA A 449 -4.90 -14.66 8.23
C ALA A 449 -3.85 -15.69 8.66
N ARG A 450 -3.83 -16.86 7.99
CA ARG A 450 -2.99 -18.00 8.37
C ARG A 450 -1.51 -17.60 8.46
N PHE A 451 -1.00 -16.81 7.51
CA PHE A 451 0.36 -16.28 7.55
C PHE A 451 0.67 -15.50 8.84
N ASN A 452 -0.22 -14.61 9.26
CA ASN A 452 -0.01 -13.77 10.44
C ASN A 452 -0.16 -14.55 11.75
N VAL A 453 -0.97 -15.61 11.76
CA VAL A 453 -1.04 -16.56 12.86
C VAL A 453 0.26 -17.38 12.96
N ASP A 454 0.75 -17.90 11.83
CA ASP A 454 1.98 -18.70 11.76
C ASP A 454 3.21 -17.84 12.11
N SER A 455 3.26 -16.60 11.64
CA SER A 455 4.31 -15.62 11.99
C SER A 455 4.34 -15.31 13.48
N ARG A 456 3.19 -14.98 14.09
CA ARG A 456 3.12 -14.76 15.54
C ARG A 456 3.57 -15.98 16.34
N TYR A 457 3.20 -17.19 15.89
CA TYR A 457 3.63 -18.42 16.55
C TYR A 457 5.16 -18.59 16.51
N ILE A 458 5.78 -18.40 15.33
CA ILE A 458 7.24 -18.54 15.20
C ILE A 458 7.95 -17.47 16.03
N VAL A 459 7.50 -16.22 15.94
CA VAL A 459 8.03 -15.12 16.74
C VAL A 459 7.83 -15.36 18.23
N GLN A 460 6.78 -16.02 18.72
CA GLN A 460 6.64 -16.24 20.17
C GLN A 460 7.52 -17.38 20.69
N ASN A 461 7.79 -18.40 19.86
CA ASN A 461 8.39 -19.65 20.32
C ASN A 461 9.87 -19.84 19.95
N PHE A 462 10.40 -19.08 18.97
CA PHE A 462 11.77 -19.18 18.47
C PHE A 462 12.51 -17.85 18.55
N ASP A 463 13.82 -17.89 18.82
CA ASP A 463 14.72 -16.73 18.94
C ASP A 463 15.25 -16.19 17.61
N VAL A 464 14.91 -16.86 16.52
CA VAL A 464 15.19 -16.46 15.14
C VAL A 464 13.88 -16.22 14.39
N ASN A 465 13.88 -15.22 13.52
CA ASN A 465 12.75 -14.91 12.66
C ASN A 465 13.25 -14.37 11.31
N LEU A 466 12.31 -13.93 10.47
CA LEU A 466 12.61 -13.33 9.18
C LEU A 466 12.88 -11.81 9.27
N ASP A 467 12.53 -11.17 10.40
CA ASP A 467 12.70 -9.75 10.67
C ASP A 467 14.14 -9.44 11.10
N ALA A 468 14.99 -9.27 10.08
CA ALA A 468 16.41 -9.01 10.21
C ALA A 468 16.77 -7.62 9.67
N PHE A 469 17.44 -6.85 10.54
CA PHE A 469 18.20 -5.66 10.18
C PHE A 469 19.67 -6.03 10.02
N VAL A 470 20.27 -5.72 8.88
CA VAL A 470 21.68 -6.03 8.61
C VAL A 470 22.47 -4.76 8.45
N ALA A 471 23.38 -4.50 9.39
CA ALA A 471 24.37 -3.45 9.26
C ALA A 471 25.67 -4.03 8.68
N LEU A 472 26.17 -3.43 7.60
CA LEU A 472 27.43 -3.79 6.99
C LEU A 472 28.52 -2.84 7.47
N VAL A 473 29.67 -3.40 7.84
CA VAL A 473 30.86 -2.63 8.20
C VAL A 473 31.95 -2.97 7.19
N GLU A 474 32.19 -2.08 6.25
CA GLU A 474 33.29 -2.22 5.30
C GLU A 474 34.61 -1.93 6.02
N THR A 475 35.61 -2.76 5.76
CA THR A 475 36.89 -2.80 6.48
C THR A 475 38.03 -3.20 5.54
N PRO A 476 39.31 -3.00 5.91
CA PRO A 476 40.44 -3.46 5.12
C PRO A 476 40.45 -4.99 4.93
N GLU A 477 41.24 -5.49 3.98
CA GLU A 477 41.38 -6.93 3.78
C GLU A 477 41.89 -7.65 5.05
N ASN A 478 41.41 -8.88 5.26
CA ASN A 478 41.74 -9.72 6.42
C ASN A 478 41.29 -9.14 7.78
N SER A 479 40.21 -8.35 7.80
CA SER A 479 39.72 -7.76 9.05
C SER A 479 39.22 -8.79 10.06
N CYS A 480 38.69 -9.93 9.58
CA CYS A 480 38.24 -11.05 10.42
C CYS A 480 39.35 -11.73 11.24
N ILE A 481 40.62 -11.37 11.04
CA ILE A 481 41.75 -11.90 11.81
C ILE A 481 42.54 -10.80 12.53
N SER A 482 41.99 -9.58 12.57
CA SER A 482 42.54 -8.45 13.31
C SER A 482 41.63 -8.09 14.48
N TRP A 483 42.16 -8.17 15.70
CA TRP A 483 41.42 -7.78 16.90
C TRP A 483 41.03 -6.31 16.88
N GLU A 484 41.90 -5.43 16.37
CA GLU A 484 41.65 -3.99 16.29
C GLU A 484 40.49 -3.65 15.35
N LEU A 485 40.31 -4.45 14.29
CA LEU A 485 39.25 -4.24 13.30
C LEU A 485 37.94 -4.95 13.69
N MET A 486 38.00 -6.06 14.41
CA MET A 486 36.81 -6.77 14.89
C MET A 486 36.17 -6.14 16.13
N LYS A 487 36.97 -5.54 17.03
CA LYS A 487 36.48 -4.98 18.30
C LYS A 487 35.46 -3.85 18.14
N PRO A 488 35.59 -2.91 17.18
CA PRO A 488 34.57 -1.89 16.95
C PRO A 488 33.23 -2.52 16.53
N VAL A 489 33.27 -3.54 15.68
CA VAL A 489 32.08 -4.28 15.23
C VAL A 489 31.43 -5.06 16.37
N GLU A 490 32.23 -5.65 17.27
CA GLU A 490 31.73 -6.27 18.51
C GLU A 490 30.98 -5.26 19.38
N LYS A 491 31.59 -4.10 19.64
CA LYS A 491 30.97 -3.04 20.47
C LYS A 491 29.68 -2.52 19.86
N PHE A 492 29.66 -2.36 18.54
CA PHE A 492 28.48 -1.94 17.80
C PHE A 492 27.35 -2.97 17.95
N GLY A 493 27.64 -4.25 17.69
CA GLY A 493 26.65 -5.33 17.88
C GLY A 493 26.15 -5.43 19.33
N TYR A 494 27.03 -5.25 20.32
CA TYR A 494 26.64 -5.23 21.73
C TYR A 494 25.73 -4.04 22.07
N HIS A 495 25.99 -2.86 21.50
CA HIS A 495 25.11 -1.71 21.70
C HIS A 495 23.71 -1.99 21.16
N LEU A 496 23.61 -2.49 19.93
CA LEU A 496 22.31 -2.82 19.30
C LEU A 496 21.55 -3.92 20.04
N MET A 497 22.25 -4.92 20.60
CA MET A 497 21.63 -6.01 21.38
C MET A 497 20.87 -5.51 22.61
N ASN A 498 21.23 -4.35 23.16
CA ASN A 498 20.59 -3.77 24.34
C ASN A 498 19.44 -2.79 23.99
N VAL A 499 19.11 -2.63 22.71
CA VAL A 499 17.99 -1.80 22.27
C VAL A 499 16.68 -2.56 22.50
N GLU A 500 15.70 -1.89 23.08
CA GLU A 500 14.37 -2.46 23.29
C GLU A 500 13.72 -2.85 21.95
N GLY A 501 13.21 -4.09 21.86
CA GLY A 501 12.66 -4.66 20.64
C GLY A 501 13.67 -5.42 19.78
N VAL A 502 14.95 -5.46 20.17
CA VAL A 502 15.95 -6.37 19.61
C VAL A 502 15.95 -7.68 20.39
N ARG A 503 15.82 -8.80 19.67
CA ARG A 503 15.81 -10.13 20.28
C ARG A 503 17.18 -10.77 20.32
N SER A 504 17.89 -10.73 19.21
CA SER A 504 19.23 -11.33 19.12
C SER A 504 20.09 -10.60 18.10
N VAL A 505 21.40 -10.66 18.30
CA VAL A 505 22.40 -10.08 17.40
C VAL A 505 23.42 -11.15 17.05
N VAL A 506 23.65 -11.35 15.76
CA VAL A 506 24.64 -12.28 15.22
C VAL A 506 25.69 -11.47 14.48
N SER A 507 26.96 -11.66 14.86
CA SER A 507 28.09 -11.03 14.21
C SER A 507 29.31 -11.96 14.26
N LEU A 508 30.25 -11.77 13.32
CA LEU A 508 31.47 -12.58 13.31
C LEU A 508 32.29 -12.48 14.62
N PRO A 509 32.44 -11.30 15.26
CA PRO A 509 33.13 -11.21 16.56
C PRO A 509 32.47 -12.03 17.67
N GLU A 510 31.13 -12.00 17.80
CA GLU A 510 30.45 -12.77 18.84
C GLU A 510 30.51 -14.28 18.56
N ALA A 511 30.44 -14.66 17.29
CA ALA A 511 30.65 -16.04 16.87
C ALA A 511 32.09 -16.52 17.19
N ALA A 512 33.10 -15.70 16.91
CA ALA A 512 34.49 -15.99 17.21
C ALA A 512 34.75 -16.15 18.72
N LYS A 513 34.12 -15.32 19.57
CA LYS A 513 34.18 -15.44 21.04
C LYS A 513 33.63 -16.78 21.53
N THR A 514 32.51 -17.19 20.96
CA THR A 514 31.87 -18.46 21.28
C THR A 514 32.79 -19.62 20.89
N VAL A 515 33.30 -19.64 19.66
CA VAL A 515 34.24 -20.67 19.19
C VAL A 515 35.55 -20.65 19.99
N TYR A 516 36.03 -19.49 20.42
CA TYR A 516 37.23 -19.40 21.25
C TYR A 516 37.03 -20.07 22.62
N SER A 517 35.91 -19.80 23.28
CA SER A 517 35.59 -20.45 24.55
C SER A 517 35.47 -21.97 24.38
N VAL A 518 34.97 -22.43 23.23
CA VAL A 518 34.97 -23.85 22.87
C VAL A 518 36.41 -24.35 22.87
N TRP A 519 37.31 -23.82 22.04
CA TRP A 519 38.72 -24.25 22.00
C TRP A 519 39.46 -24.23 23.36
N MET A 520 38.95 -23.46 24.33
CA MET A 520 39.44 -23.41 25.71
C MET A 520 38.58 -24.29 26.65
N GLU A 521 38.26 -25.51 26.21
CA GLU A 521 37.50 -26.52 26.98
C GLU A 521 36.11 -26.04 27.45
N GLY A 522 35.47 -25.15 26.68
CA GLY A 522 34.17 -24.58 27.03
C GLY A 522 34.19 -23.62 28.22
N ASN A 523 35.37 -23.16 28.65
CA ASN A 523 35.48 -22.33 29.84
C ASN A 523 34.95 -20.91 29.56
N PRO A 524 33.91 -20.45 30.29
CA PRO A 524 33.24 -19.17 30.02
C PRO A 524 34.16 -17.96 30.22
N LYS A 525 35.27 -18.08 30.96
CA LYS A 525 36.26 -17.00 31.12
C LYS A 525 36.95 -16.63 29.80
N PHE A 526 36.99 -17.55 28.84
CA PHE A 526 37.59 -17.35 27.52
C PHE A 526 36.55 -16.96 26.46
N ARG A 527 35.32 -16.60 26.84
CA ARG A 527 34.32 -16.02 25.92
C ARG A 527 34.62 -14.52 25.65
N GLU A 528 35.85 -14.26 25.24
CA GLU A 528 36.36 -12.94 24.88
C GLU A 528 36.96 -12.95 23.47
N LEU A 529 37.06 -11.79 22.84
CA LEU A 529 37.59 -11.71 21.48
C LEU A 529 39.11 -11.96 21.51
N PRO A 530 39.64 -13.00 20.85
CA PRO A 530 41.06 -13.31 20.91
C PRO A 530 41.92 -12.15 20.39
N ARG A 531 42.95 -11.77 21.15
CA ARG A 531 43.90 -10.71 20.72
C ARG A 531 44.93 -11.22 19.71
N ASN A 532 45.18 -12.52 19.69
CA ASN A 532 46.18 -13.13 18.83
C ASN A 532 45.58 -13.44 17.45
N ARG A 533 46.23 -12.95 16.40
CA ARG A 533 45.83 -13.17 15.00
C ARG A 533 45.65 -14.64 14.64
N TYR A 534 46.55 -15.53 15.06
CA TYR A 534 46.46 -16.95 14.73
C TYR A 534 45.28 -17.63 15.43
N THR A 535 44.95 -17.18 16.64
CA THR A 535 43.74 -17.63 17.35
C THR A 535 42.48 -17.10 16.67
N LEU A 536 42.50 -15.87 16.15
CA LEU A 536 41.39 -15.37 15.34
C LEU A 536 41.20 -16.18 14.07
N VAL A 537 42.27 -16.52 13.34
CA VAL A 537 42.20 -17.44 12.18
C VAL A 537 41.50 -18.74 12.58
N LEU A 538 41.87 -19.35 13.70
CA LEU A 538 41.28 -20.60 14.17
C LEU A 538 39.78 -20.46 14.47
N THR A 539 39.37 -19.33 15.06
CA THR A 539 38.00 -19.11 15.55
C THR A 539 37.05 -18.57 14.48
N THR A 540 37.57 -17.94 13.43
CA THR A 540 36.77 -17.42 12.31
C THR A 540 36.71 -18.35 11.10
N ASN A 541 37.63 -19.31 10.94
CA ASN A 541 37.67 -20.23 9.79
C ASN A 541 36.40 -21.10 9.65
N SER A 542 35.64 -21.30 10.73
CA SER A 542 34.35 -22.00 10.70
C SER A 542 33.23 -21.19 10.01
N PHE A 543 33.42 -19.88 9.81
CA PHE A 543 32.44 -18.97 9.25
C PHE A 543 32.89 -18.47 7.87
N GLY A 544 32.67 -19.30 6.86
CA GLY A 544 32.95 -18.94 5.46
C GLY A 544 31.94 -17.94 4.88
N PRO A 545 32.10 -17.55 3.60
CA PRO A 545 31.22 -16.58 2.93
C PRO A 545 29.73 -16.95 2.94
N SER A 546 29.43 -18.26 2.95
CA SER A 546 28.06 -18.77 3.03
C SER A 546 27.37 -18.49 4.36
N SER A 547 28.11 -18.08 5.40
CA SER A 547 27.52 -17.62 6.66
C SER A 547 26.86 -16.24 6.50
N GLY A 548 27.27 -15.49 5.47
CA GLY A 548 26.84 -14.11 5.27
C GLY A 548 27.40 -13.10 6.27
N LEU A 549 28.29 -13.52 7.17
CA LEU A 549 28.93 -12.66 8.18
C LEU A 549 30.16 -11.90 7.67
N THR A 550 30.74 -12.38 6.56
CA THR A 550 31.95 -11.87 5.92
C THR A 550 32.06 -12.44 4.51
N ASP A 551 32.93 -11.88 3.66
CA ASP A 551 33.33 -12.48 2.40
C ASP A 551 34.62 -13.32 2.52
N ARG A 552 35.13 -13.82 1.38
CA ARG A 552 36.37 -14.60 1.32
C ARG A 552 37.61 -13.81 1.75
N ASN A 553 37.62 -12.51 1.48
CA ASN A 553 38.78 -11.65 1.74
C ASN A 553 38.67 -10.94 3.11
N CYS A 554 37.56 -11.12 3.82
CA CYS A 554 37.19 -10.39 5.01
C CYS A 554 37.33 -8.88 4.88
N ASN A 555 36.77 -8.33 3.79
CA ASN A 555 36.71 -6.87 3.54
C ASN A 555 35.42 -6.23 4.08
N PHE A 556 34.46 -7.02 4.54
CA PHE A 556 33.32 -6.52 5.29
C PHE A 556 32.96 -7.47 6.42
N LEU A 557 32.36 -6.92 7.46
CA LEU A 557 31.80 -7.65 8.58
C LEU A 557 30.34 -7.22 8.72
N SER A 558 29.42 -8.19 8.79
CA SER A 558 28.01 -7.86 9.01
C SER A 558 27.60 -8.05 10.48
N VAL A 559 26.71 -7.19 10.94
CA VAL A 559 25.96 -7.32 12.19
C VAL A 559 24.50 -7.54 11.83
N VAL A 560 24.01 -8.75 12.04
CA VAL A 560 22.62 -9.14 11.78
C VAL A 560 21.85 -9.03 13.10
N VAL A 561 20.85 -8.17 13.12
CA VAL A 561 20.01 -7.90 14.28
C VAL A 561 18.62 -8.44 13.99
N PHE A 562 18.16 -9.41 14.77
CA PHE A 562 16.80 -9.92 14.69
C PHE A 562 15.91 -9.14 15.65
N THR A 563 14.86 -8.51 15.14
CA THR A 563 13.92 -7.70 15.93
C THR A 563 12.71 -8.53 16.35
N GLU A 564 12.00 -8.13 17.41
CA GLU A 564 10.78 -8.82 17.85
C GLU A 564 9.62 -8.62 16.86
N ASP A 565 9.59 -7.47 16.21
CA ASP A 565 8.67 -7.12 15.12
C ASP A 565 9.34 -6.14 14.15
N HIS A 566 8.62 -5.79 13.09
CA HIS A 566 9.03 -4.76 12.12
C HIS A 566 8.12 -3.52 12.20
N LYS A 567 7.59 -3.21 13.39
CA LYS A 567 6.79 -1.99 13.58
C LYS A 567 7.67 -0.76 13.43
N ALA A 568 7.05 0.33 12.96
CA ALA A 568 7.70 1.62 12.81
C ALA A 568 8.48 2.07 14.05
N GLU A 569 7.90 1.92 15.24
CA GLU A 569 8.53 2.35 16.49
C GLU A 569 9.81 1.56 16.80
N THR A 570 9.77 0.23 16.65
CA THR A 570 10.92 -0.67 16.86
C THR A 570 12.04 -0.34 15.88
N ILE A 571 11.70 -0.15 14.61
CA ILE A 571 12.64 0.20 13.55
C ILE A 571 13.31 1.55 13.83
N ASN A 572 12.53 2.57 14.14
CA ASN A 572 13.05 3.92 14.41
C ASN A 572 13.94 3.95 15.65
N ARG A 573 13.61 3.17 16.68
CA ARG A 573 14.44 3.03 17.88
C ARG A 573 15.78 2.35 17.56
N LEU A 574 15.75 1.28 16.75
CA LEU A 574 16.95 0.55 16.34
C LEU A 574 17.87 1.42 15.48
N ILE A 575 17.33 2.10 14.47
CA ILE A 575 18.10 2.97 13.58
C ILE A 575 18.63 4.18 14.33
N GLY A 576 17.81 4.82 15.16
CA GLY A 576 18.26 5.92 16.02
C GLY A 576 19.45 5.53 16.89
N ALA A 577 19.39 4.35 17.54
CA ALA A 577 20.50 3.83 18.32
C ALA A 577 21.75 3.51 17.47
N ALA A 578 21.55 2.96 16.26
CA ALA A 578 22.65 2.68 15.35
C ALA A 578 23.35 3.97 14.86
N ASP A 579 22.57 4.96 14.43
CA ASP A 579 23.06 6.26 13.97
C ASP A 579 23.74 7.05 15.09
N GLU A 580 23.16 7.04 16.30
CA GLU A 580 23.77 7.67 17.49
C GLU A 580 25.14 7.05 17.80
N TRP A 581 25.22 5.71 17.82
CA TRP A 581 26.49 5.04 18.06
C TRP A 581 27.53 5.35 16.98
N ILE A 582 27.14 5.33 15.69
CA ILE A 582 28.02 5.62 14.56
C ILE A 582 28.51 7.08 14.63
N ALA A 583 27.65 8.03 14.97
CA ALA A 583 28.02 9.43 15.10
C ALA A 583 29.04 9.66 16.24
N GLU A 584 28.87 8.99 17.38
CA GLU A 584 29.76 9.13 18.54
C GLU A 584 31.08 8.37 18.41
N ASN A 585 31.05 7.17 17.83
CA ASN A 585 32.18 6.23 17.84
C ASN A 585 32.83 6.06 16.47
N GLY A 586 32.09 6.21 15.37
CA GLY A 586 32.59 6.07 14.00
C GLY A 586 33.85 6.89 13.70
N PRO A 587 33.94 8.19 14.11
CA PRO A 587 35.15 8.98 13.90
C PRO A 587 36.42 8.43 14.58
N GLN A 588 36.29 7.55 15.57
CA GLN A 588 37.42 6.90 16.24
C GLN A 588 37.98 5.72 15.43
N TYR A 589 37.24 5.26 14.41
CA TYR A 589 37.54 4.08 13.62
C TYR A 589 37.52 4.42 12.11
N PRO A 590 38.51 5.20 11.60
CA PRO A 590 38.51 5.69 10.23
C PRO A 590 38.67 4.59 9.16
N GLU A 591 39.09 3.39 9.56
CA GLU A 591 39.20 2.23 8.68
C GLU A 591 37.85 1.49 8.51
N HIS A 592 36.81 1.88 9.25
CA HIS A 592 35.50 1.25 9.23
C HIS A 592 34.49 2.19 8.56
N THR A 593 33.85 1.72 7.50
CA THR A 593 32.71 2.42 6.90
C THR A 593 31.43 1.66 7.25
N PHE A 594 30.62 2.27 8.14
CA PHE A 594 29.34 1.70 8.55
C PHE A 594 28.29 2.03 7.49
N ARG A 595 27.75 0.99 6.85
CA ARG A 595 26.66 1.08 5.87
C ARG A 595 25.42 0.41 6.46
N LEU A 596 24.53 1.26 6.96
CA LEU A 596 23.16 0.88 7.26
C LEU A 596 22.33 1.01 5.97
N ALA A 597 21.25 0.27 5.77
CA ALA A 597 20.87 -1.00 6.35
C ALA A 597 20.43 -1.94 5.21
N SER A 598 20.56 -3.24 5.44
CA SER A 598 20.04 -4.29 4.57
C SER A 598 19.13 -5.22 5.38
N GLY A 599 18.70 -6.33 4.80
CA GLY A 599 17.68 -7.21 5.38
C GLY A 599 16.27 -6.61 5.32
N ASN A 600 15.23 -7.41 5.53
CA ASN A 600 13.84 -6.96 5.33
C ASN A 600 13.48 -5.74 6.20
N VAL A 601 13.98 -5.67 7.45
CA VAL A 601 13.77 -4.52 8.35
C VAL A 601 14.45 -3.27 7.81
N GLY A 602 15.67 -3.39 7.25
CA GLY A 602 16.37 -2.27 6.61
C GLY A 602 15.66 -1.77 5.35
N LEU A 603 15.03 -2.67 4.59
CA LEU A 603 14.23 -2.32 3.40
C LEU A 603 12.92 -1.60 3.77
N ILE A 604 12.25 -2.05 4.85
CA ILE A 604 11.06 -1.38 5.40
C ILE A 604 11.44 0.00 5.93
N ALA A 605 12.56 0.11 6.65
CA ALA A 605 13.07 1.39 7.14
C ALA A 605 13.30 2.40 6.02
N ALA A 606 14.00 2.01 4.95
CA ALA A 606 14.24 2.85 3.79
C ALA A 606 12.93 3.37 3.17
N THR A 607 11.92 2.50 3.14
CA THR A 607 10.60 2.85 2.63
C THR A 607 9.88 3.82 3.57
N ASN A 608 9.92 3.60 4.88
CA ASN A 608 9.34 4.50 5.88
C ASN A 608 9.97 5.89 5.83
N ASP A 609 11.30 5.98 5.75
CA ASP A 609 12.05 7.24 5.65
C ASP A 609 11.63 8.05 4.42
N VAL A 610 11.52 7.39 3.26
CA VAL A 610 11.10 8.05 2.02
C VAL A 610 9.64 8.51 2.10
N ILE A 611 8.75 7.71 2.69
CA ILE A 611 7.34 8.07 2.87
C ILE A 611 7.21 9.25 3.83
N GLU A 612 7.92 9.26 4.95
CA GLU A 612 7.95 10.36 5.91
C GLU A 612 8.44 11.66 5.27
N ALA A 613 9.57 11.59 4.55
CA ALA A 613 10.13 12.74 3.86
C ALA A 613 9.21 13.25 2.74
N SER A 614 8.45 12.36 2.09
CA SER A 614 7.60 12.70 0.94
C SER A 614 6.20 13.19 1.30
N GLU A 615 5.66 12.80 2.46
CA GLU A 615 4.27 13.08 2.87
C GLU A 615 3.90 14.57 2.84
N LEU A 616 4.65 15.41 3.56
CA LEU A 616 4.32 16.83 3.63
C LEU A 616 4.54 17.55 2.29
N PRO A 617 5.69 17.35 1.59
CA PRO A 617 5.88 17.91 0.26
C PRO A 617 4.76 17.54 -0.72
N ILE A 618 4.31 16.28 -0.75
CA ILE A 618 3.26 15.87 -1.68
C ILE A 618 1.94 16.59 -1.39
N LEU A 619 1.56 16.75 -0.12
CA LEU A 619 0.39 17.55 0.22
C LEU A 619 0.53 19.00 -0.26
N PHE A 620 1.69 19.63 -0.07
CA PHE A 620 1.94 20.98 -0.58
C PHE A 620 1.86 21.05 -2.11
N TYR A 621 2.38 20.05 -2.83
CA TYR A 621 2.28 20.01 -4.29
C TYR A 621 0.84 19.86 -4.76
N VAL A 622 0.08 18.93 -4.19
CA VAL A 622 -1.34 18.71 -4.55
C VAL A 622 -2.17 19.95 -4.28
N PHE A 623 -2.09 20.51 -3.07
CA PHE A 623 -2.81 21.74 -2.74
C PHE A 623 -2.30 22.93 -3.57
N GLY A 624 -1.00 23.02 -3.85
CA GLY A 624 -0.42 24.06 -4.70
C GLY A 624 -0.97 24.03 -6.13
N VAL A 625 -1.07 22.84 -6.72
CA VAL A 625 -1.69 22.62 -8.04
C VAL A 625 -3.17 22.98 -8.01
N ILE A 626 -3.92 22.53 -7.00
CA ILE A 626 -5.34 22.88 -6.85
C ILE A 626 -5.52 24.39 -6.73
N ILE A 627 -4.74 25.06 -5.87
CA ILE A 627 -4.76 26.51 -5.68
C ILE A 627 -4.50 27.22 -7.01
N PHE A 628 -3.47 26.77 -7.75
CA PHE A 628 -3.13 27.33 -9.06
C PHE A 628 -4.28 27.18 -10.06
N LEU A 629 -4.89 25.98 -10.17
CA LEU A 629 -5.97 25.73 -11.12
C LEU A 629 -7.26 26.47 -10.74
N VAL A 630 -7.60 26.55 -9.45
CA VAL A 630 -8.72 27.36 -8.94
C VAL A 630 -8.50 28.85 -9.23
N LEU A 631 -7.27 29.35 -9.05
CA LEU A 631 -6.91 30.73 -9.38
C LEU A 631 -7.02 31.01 -10.88
N VAL A 632 -6.55 30.09 -11.73
CA VAL A 632 -6.67 30.24 -13.19
C VAL A 632 -8.14 30.19 -13.63
N ALA A 633 -8.94 29.29 -13.05
CA ALA A 633 -10.35 29.10 -13.40
C ALA A 633 -11.21 30.32 -13.04
N TYR A 634 -11.06 30.84 -11.83
CA TYR A 634 -11.99 31.86 -11.28
C TYR A 634 -11.39 33.25 -11.11
N ARG A 635 -10.06 33.36 -11.16
CA ARG A 635 -9.30 34.61 -10.94
C ARG A 635 -9.74 35.31 -9.66
N ASP A 636 -9.99 34.53 -8.61
CA ASP A 636 -10.53 35.00 -7.34
C ASP A 636 -9.91 34.24 -6.16
N TRP A 637 -9.24 34.96 -5.26
CA TRP A 637 -8.64 34.37 -4.07
C TRP A 637 -9.68 33.81 -3.09
N ARG A 638 -10.93 34.30 -3.14
CA ARG A 638 -12.02 33.79 -2.27
C ARG A 638 -12.44 32.40 -2.70
N ALA A 639 -12.41 32.12 -4.01
CA ALA A 639 -12.66 30.79 -4.55
C ALA A 639 -11.64 29.79 -4.00
N ILE A 640 -10.38 30.20 -3.87
CA ILE A 640 -9.30 29.39 -3.31
C ILE A 640 -9.66 28.95 -1.90
N ILE A 641 -10.00 29.89 -1.01
CA ILE A 641 -10.34 29.56 0.38
C ILE A 641 -11.61 28.71 0.46
N CYS A 642 -12.66 29.07 -0.31
CA CYS A 642 -13.93 28.35 -0.27
C CYS A 642 -13.81 26.91 -0.76
N CYS A 643 -12.95 26.65 -1.75
CA CYS A 643 -12.73 25.30 -2.25
C CYS A 643 -11.71 24.53 -1.40
N CYS A 644 -10.55 25.12 -1.07
CA CYS A 644 -9.46 24.38 -0.43
C CYS A 644 -9.66 24.14 1.07
N ALA A 645 -10.32 25.06 1.80
CA ALA A 645 -10.42 24.93 3.26
C ALA A 645 -11.25 23.71 3.69
N PRO A 646 -12.44 23.41 3.12
CA PRO A 646 -13.18 22.19 3.48
C PRO A 646 -12.42 20.92 3.11
N LEU A 647 -11.66 20.93 2.00
CA LEU A 647 -10.80 19.82 1.62
C LEU A 647 -9.71 19.58 2.66
N LEU A 648 -9.04 20.64 3.11
CA LEU A 648 -8.01 20.54 4.14
C LEU A 648 -8.57 19.94 5.44
N VAL A 649 -9.78 20.33 5.84
CA VAL A 649 -10.44 19.72 7.01
C VAL A 649 -10.65 18.22 6.81
N ALA A 650 -11.15 17.80 5.65
CA ALA A 650 -11.34 16.39 5.36
C ALA A 650 -10.02 15.60 5.31
N THR A 651 -8.93 16.20 4.81
CA THR A 651 -7.59 15.57 4.83
C THR A 651 -7.12 15.29 6.25
N PHE A 652 -7.19 16.28 7.16
CA PHE A 652 -6.82 16.09 8.55
C PHE A 652 -7.76 15.15 9.30
N MET A 653 -9.06 15.14 8.96
CA MET A 653 -9.97 14.12 9.47
C MET A 653 -9.59 12.71 8.97
N GLY A 654 -9.07 12.59 7.75
CA GLY A 654 -8.51 11.34 7.22
C GLY A 654 -7.31 10.86 8.04
N TYR A 655 -6.37 11.75 8.35
CA TYR A 655 -5.26 11.42 9.25
C TYR A 655 -5.70 11.04 10.67
N TRP A 656 -6.69 11.75 11.21
CA TRP A 656 -7.27 11.37 12.49
C TRP A 656 -7.89 9.98 12.43
N LEU A 657 -8.62 9.65 11.35
CA LEU A 657 -9.18 8.31 11.16
C LEU A 657 -8.08 7.24 11.08
N MET A 658 -6.98 7.52 10.37
CA MET A 658 -5.83 6.60 10.30
C MET A 658 -5.25 6.31 11.69
N SER A 659 -5.00 7.37 12.49
CA SER A 659 -4.50 7.21 13.85
C SER A 659 -5.50 6.46 14.76
N TRP A 660 -6.79 6.76 14.64
CA TRP A 660 -7.83 6.11 15.46
C TRP A 660 -8.04 4.62 15.13
N LEU A 661 -7.82 4.23 13.87
CA LEU A 661 -7.97 2.85 13.41
C LEU A 661 -6.63 2.10 13.31
N GLU A 662 -5.54 2.70 13.80
CA GLU A 662 -4.20 2.11 13.78
C GLU A 662 -3.72 1.76 12.35
N ILE A 663 -4.14 2.55 11.36
CA ILE A 663 -3.71 2.41 9.97
C ILE A 663 -2.45 3.25 9.76
N GLY A 664 -1.34 2.57 9.44
CA GLY A 664 -0.07 3.20 9.14
C GLY A 664 -0.04 3.95 7.80
N LEU A 665 0.73 5.04 7.75
CA LEU A 665 1.03 5.74 6.50
C LEU A 665 2.19 5.03 5.79
N LYS A 666 1.90 4.40 4.65
CA LYS A 666 2.86 3.59 3.87
C LYS A 666 2.62 3.71 2.37
N VAL A 667 3.39 2.98 1.57
CA VAL A 667 3.31 2.96 0.10
C VAL A 667 1.89 2.74 -0.42
N SER A 668 1.10 1.89 0.25
CA SER A 668 -0.28 1.59 -0.15
C SER A 668 -1.32 2.63 0.30
N THR A 669 -1.09 3.34 1.42
CA THR A 669 -2.09 4.28 1.99
C THR A 669 -1.83 5.75 1.65
N LEU A 670 -0.57 6.13 1.39
CA LEU A 670 -0.22 7.51 1.01
C LEU A 670 -0.93 7.98 -0.28
N PRO A 671 -0.99 7.19 -1.38
CA PRO A 671 -1.72 7.58 -2.57
C PRO A 671 -3.19 7.85 -2.30
N VAL A 672 -3.83 7.13 -1.37
CA VAL A 672 -5.25 7.28 -1.05
C VAL A 672 -5.60 8.67 -0.54
N LEU A 673 -4.74 9.28 0.28
CA LEU A 673 -4.98 10.65 0.75
C LEU A 673 -4.97 11.64 -0.42
N VAL A 674 -3.98 11.53 -1.30
CA VAL A 674 -3.86 12.38 -2.49
C VAL A 674 -5.04 12.15 -3.44
N LEU A 675 -5.44 10.89 -3.61
CA LEU A 675 -6.60 10.48 -4.42
C LEU A 675 -7.89 11.11 -3.89
N ALA A 676 -8.10 11.05 -2.58
CA ALA A 676 -9.27 11.62 -1.94
C ALA A 676 -9.31 13.15 -2.01
N VAL A 677 -8.16 13.83 -1.95
CA VAL A 677 -8.05 15.29 -2.11
C VAL A 677 -8.38 15.70 -3.54
N GLY A 678 -7.81 15.01 -4.54
CA GLY A 678 -8.11 15.24 -5.96
C GLY A 678 -9.62 15.15 -6.22
N ILE A 679 -10.21 13.97 -5.98
CA ILE A 679 -11.64 13.74 -6.23
C ILE A 679 -12.53 14.64 -5.36
N GLY A 680 -12.10 14.98 -4.15
CA GLY A 680 -12.84 15.86 -3.25
C GLY A 680 -13.04 17.28 -3.80
N VAL A 681 -12.12 17.76 -4.64
CA VAL A 681 -12.15 19.12 -5.18
C VAL A 681 -13.31 19.33 -6.15
N ASP A 682 -13.71 18.28 -6.87
CA ASP A 682 -14.79 18.30 -7.85
C ASP A 682 -16.10 18.80 -7.25
N TYR A 683 -16.42 18.32 -6.05
CA TYR A 683 -17.63 18.72 -5.34
C TYR A 683 -17.66 20.24 -5.14
N ALA A 684 -16.52 20.83 -4.80
CA ALA A 684 -16.37 22.27 -4.65
C ALA A 684 -16.49 23.01 -5.99
N PHE A 685 -15.83 22.51 -7.05
CA PHE A 685 -15.90 23.12 -8.38
C PHE A 685 -17.33 23.17 -8.94
N TYR A 686 -18.11 22.08 -8.83
CA TYR A 686 -19.49 22.06 -9.35
C TYR A 686 -20.43 23.02 -8.62
N ILE A 687 -20.28 23.16 -7.30
CA ILE A 687 -21.10 24.08 -6.50
C ILE A 687 -20.64 25.53 -6.74
N TYR A 688 -19.34 25.79 -6.66
CA TYR A 688 -18.79 27.14 -6.75
C TYR A 688 -18.98 27.76 -8.14
N THR A 689 -18.81 26.98 -9.22
CA THR A 689 -19.06 27.47 -10.59
C THR A 689 -20.48 27.98 -10.77
N ARG A 690 -21.48 27.26 -10.22
CA ARG A 690 -22.89 27.70 -10.29
C ARG A 690 -23.18 28.88 -9.39
N LEU A 691 -22.58 28.91 -8.20
CA LEU A 691 -22.67 30.04 -7.31
C LEU A 691 -22.15 31.32 -7.98
N GLN A 692 -20.96 31.26 -8.59
CA GLN A 692 -20.37 32.40 -9.29
C GLN A 692 -21.23 32.85 -10.46
N PHE A 693 -21.78 31.93 -11.26
CA PHE A 693 -22.67 32.26 -12.37
C PHE A 693 -23.88 33.10 -11.91
N HIS A 694 -24.52 32.72 -10.81
CA HIS A 694 -25.67 33.46 -10.28
C HIS A 694 -25.26 34.80 -9.62
N LEU A 695 -24.09 34.85 -8.96
CA LEU A 695 -23.55 36.10 -8.44
C LEU A 695 -23.21 37.10 -9.55
N GLU A 696 -22.69 36.63 -10.69
CA GLU A 696 -22.43 37.45 -11.89
C GLU A 696 -23.73 37.94 -12.54
N ALA A 697 -24.82 37.18 -12.39
CA ALA A 697 -26.15 37.58 -12.83
C ALA A 697 -26.83 38.63 -11.91
N GLY A 698 -26.18 39.04 -10.81
CA GLY A 698 -26.66 40.07 -9.89
C GLY A 698 -27.52 39.56 -8.72
N GLU A 699 -27.63 38.24 -8.55
CA GLU A 699 -28.36 37.65 -7.42
C GLU A 699 -27.67 37.88 -6.08
N GLU A 700 -28.44 38.04 -5.00
CA GLU A 700 -27.88 38.11 -3.65
C GLU A 700 -27.27 36.75 -3.24
N ILE A 701 -26.19 36.74 -2.47
CA ILE A 701 -25.43 35.52 -2.08
C ILE A 701 -26.30 34.35 -1.59
N VAL A 702 -27.36 34.61 -0.83
CA VAL A 702 -28.27 33.56 -0.33
C VAL A 702 -29.17 33.03 -1.46
N SER A 703 -29.67 33.91 -2.33
CA SER A 703 -30.47 33.54 -3.51
C SER A 703 -29.61 32.76 -4.51
N ALA A 704 -28.44 33.30 -4.86
CA ALA A 704 -27.46 32.70 -5.75
C ALA A 704 -27.05 31.29 -5.29
N PHE A 705 -26.80 31.10 -3.99
CA PHE A 705 -26.50 29.80 -3.45
C PHE A 705 -27.69 28.84 -3.47
N THR A 706 -28.89 29.33 -3.16
CA THR A 706 -30.11 28.51 -3.23
C THR A 706 -30.30 27.96 -4.64
N LEU A 707 -30.13 28.80 -5.66
CA LEU A 707 -30.19 28.40 -7.07
C LEU A 707 -29.07 27.40 -7.41
N ALA A 708 -27.83 27.65 -6.98
CA ALA A 708 -26.72 26.72 -7.21
C ALA A 708 -27.00 25.33 -6.60
N MET A 709 -27.47 25.26 -5.35
CA MET A 709 -27.80 24.00 -4.68
C MET A 709 -28.97 23.26 -5.33
N GLN A 710 -29.97 23.98 -5.83
CA GLN A 710 -31.09 23.38 -6.55
C GLN A 710 -30.67 22.77 -7.89
N GLU A 711 -29.62 23.31 -8.52
CA GLU A 711 -29.12 22.82 -9.81
C GLU A 711 -28.11 21.67 -9.67
N THR A 712 -27.09 21.83 -8.82
CA THR A 712 -25.96 20.88 -8.73
C THR A 712 -25.85 20.18 -7.37
N GLY A 713 -26.41 20.74 -6.30
CA GLY A 713 -26.24 20.21 -4.93
C GLY A 713 -26.70 18.77 -4.76
N MET A 714 -27.86 18.40 -5.32
CA MET A 714 -28.32 17.00 -5.28
C MET A 714 -27.42 16.04 -6.06
N ALA A 715 -26.85 16.49 -7.19
CA ALA A 715 -25.97 15.65 -7.98
C ALA A 715 -24.65 15.41 -7.21
N VAL A 716 -24.10 16.44 -6.58
CA VAL A 716 -22.91 16.33 -5.72
C VAL A 716 -23.13 15.41 -4.51
N ILE A 717 -24.23 15.58 -3.77
CA ILE A 717 -24.56 14.71 -2.62
C ILE A 717 -24.71 13.26 -3.09
N PHE A 718 -25.41 13.05 -4.19
CA PHE A 718 -25.66 11.72 -4.70
C PHE A 718 -24.37 11.03 -5.16
N THR A 719 -23.50 11.77 -5.85
CA THR A 719 -22.17 11.31 -6.23
C THR A 719 -21.34 10.92 -5.00
N GLY A 720 -21.21 11.80 -4.01
CA GLY A 720 -20.40 11.53 -2.81
C GLY A 720 -20.88 10.29 -2.05
N LEU A 721 -22.19 10.12 -1.90
CA LEU A 721 -22.77 8.92 -1.31
C LEU A 721 -22.55 7.67 -2.16
N THR A 722 -22.68 7.76 -3.48
CA THR A 722 -22.51 6.61 -4.38
C THR A 722 -21.06 6.14 -4.40
N LEU A 723 -20.10 7.07 -4.42
CA LEU A 723 -18.67 6.77 -4.33
C LEU A 723 -18.32 6.15 -2.97
N SER A 724 -18.76 6.79 -1.88
CA SER A 724 -18.54 6.27 -0.53
C SER A 724 -19.13 4.86 -0.35
N LEU A 725 -20.39 4.62 -0.75
CA LEU A 725 -21.01 3.30 -0.66
C LEU A 725 -20.37 2.26 -1.58
N GLY A 726 -19.95 2.66 -2.78
CA GLY A 726 -19.26 1.77 -3.71
C GLY A 726 -17.96 1.25 -3.12
N VAL A 727 -17.15 2.15 -2.56
CA VAL A 727 -15.84 1.80 -1.97
C VAL A 727 -15.99 1.17 -0.58
N ALA A 728 -17.03 1.48 0.18
CA ALA A 728 -17.28 0.92 1.52
C ALA A 728 -17.38 -0.62 1.51
N SER A 729 -17.80 -1.22 0.40
CA SER A 729 -17.85 -2.69 0.26
C SER A 729 -16.49 -3.37 0.41
N TRP A 730 -15.38 -2.64 0.21
CA TRP A 730 -14.03 -3.16 0.30
C TRP A 730 -13.58 -3.49 1.72
N VAL A 731 -14.25 -2.95 2.73
CA VAL A 731 -14.00 -3.25 4.15
C VAL A 731 -14.14 -4.75 4.44
N PHE A 732 -14.87 -5.48 3.60
CA PHE A 732 -15.05 -6.92 3.70
C PHE A 732 -13.97 -7.75 2.98
N SER A 733 -12.96 -7.11 2.38
CA SER A 733 -11.85 -7.83 1.72
C SER A 733 -10.99 -8.58 2.72
N GLU A 734 -10.52 -9.77 2.32
CA GLU A 734 -9.53 -10.57 3.04
C GLU A 734 -8.17 -9.86 3.06
N LEU A 735 -7.89 -9.05 2.04
CA LEU A 735 -6.72 -8.18 1.99
C LEU A 735 -6.94 -6.94 2.87
N LYS A 736 -6.19 -6.86 3.97
CA LYS A 736 -6.29 -5.75 4.94
C LYS A 736 -5.98 -4.42 4.29
N PHE A 737 -4.95 -4.34 3.43
CA PHE A 737 -4.62 -3.08 2.75
C PHE A 737 -5.79 -2.55 1.90
N GLN A 738 -6.55 -3.43 1.25
CA GLN A 738 -7.72 -3.03 0.45
C GLN A 738 -8.87 -2.58 1.37
N ALA A 739 -9.07 -3.27 2.49
CA ALA A 739 -10.07 -2.90 3.48
C ALA A 739 -9.78 -1.52 4.10
N ASP A 740 -8.52 -1.28 4.49
CA ASP A 740 -8.06 -0.01 5.07
C ASP A 740 -8.23 1.15 4.08
N MET A 741 -7.78 0.98 2.83
CA MET A 741 -8.01 1.97 1.78
C MET A 741 -9.50 2.19 1.51
N GLY A 742 -10.29 1.12 1.52
CA GLY A 742 -11.74 1.19 1.32
C GLY A 742 -12.45 2.03 2.37
N LEU A 743 -12.06 1.85 3.62
CA LEU A 743 -12.56 2.59 4.76
C LEU A 743 -12.15 4.06 4.71
N LEU A 744 -10.87 4.34 4.44
CA LEU A 744 -10.32 5.69 4.32
C LEU A 744 -10.98 6.46 3.17
N LEU A 745 -11.01 5.90 1.96
CA LEU A 745 -11.63 6.54 0.79
C LEU A 745 -13.13 6.78 1.00
N SER A 746 -13.85 5.80 1.55
CA SER A 746 -15.28 5.95 1.83
C SER A 746 -15.55 7.12 2.78
N PHE A 747 -14.80 7.18 3.88
CA PHE A 747 -14.90 8.27 4.84
C PHE A 747 -14.52 9.61 4.23
N MET A 748 -13.39 9.69 3.50
CA MET A 748 -12.91 10.94 2.92
C MET A 748 -13.85 11.46 1.83
N PHE A 749 -14.40 10.61 0.96
CA PHE A 749 -15.40 11.03 -0.02
C PHE A 749 -16.66 11.57 0.65
N PHE A 750 -17.10 10.94 1.73
CA PHE A 750 -18.24 11.41 2.52
C PHE A 750 -17.94 12.74 3.21
N ALA A 751 -16.78 12.86 3.86
CA ALA A 751 -16.34 14.08 4.54
C ALA A 751 -16.15 15.26 3.57
N ASN A 752 -15.51 15.03 2.42
CA ASN A 752 -15.36 16.03 1.35
C ASN A 752 -16.71 16.49 0.80
N MET A 753 -17.65 15.55 0.58
CA MET A 753 -19.00 15.88 0.14
C MET A 753 -19.73 16.77 1.17
N ILE A 754 -19.67 16.42 2.46
CA ILE A 754 -20.26 17.25 3.53
C ILE A 754 -19.58 18.63 3.57
N GLY A 755 -18.26 18.68 3.49
CA GLY A 755 -17.47 19.91 3.47
C GLY A 755 -17.85 20.83 2.31
N ALA A 756 -18.04 20.28 1.11
CA ALA A 756 -18.46 21.04 -0.07
C ALA A 756 -19.91 21.54 0.02
N VAL A 757 -20.82 20.76 0.61
CA VAL A 757 -22.24 21.12 0.73
C VAL A 757 -22.51 22.10 1.88
N THR A 758 -21.68 22.09 2.92
CA THR A 758 -21.90 22.89 4.15
C THR A 758 -20.82 23.95 4.38
N GLY A 759 -19.54 23.58 4.37
CA GLY A 759 -18.42 24.46 4.68
C GLY A 759 -18.13 25.49 3.58
N LEU A 760 -18.02 25.05 2.33
CA LEU A 760 -17.81 25.92 1.17
C LEU A 760 -18.82 27.08 1.12
N PRO A 761 -20.14 26.84 1.21
CA PRO A 761 -21.10 27.94 1.12
C PRO A 761 -21.14 28.82 2.36
N ALA A 762 -20.89 28.28 3.56
CA ALA A 762 -20.75 29.08 4.76
C ALA A 762 -19.55 30.05 4.65
N LEU A 763 -18.41 29.56 4.13
CA LEU A 763 -17.23 30.37 3.84
C LEU A 763 -17.53 31.44 2.79
N ALA A 764 -18.17 31.05 1.68
CA ALA A 764 -18.53 31.98 0.60
C ALA A 764 -19.47 33.09 1.10
N ALA A 765 -20.46 32.75 1.94
CA ALA A 765 -21.40 33.71 2.50
C ALA A 765 -20.73 34.76 3.40
N VAL A 766 -19.76 34.35 4.23
CA VAL A 766 -19.02 35.26 5.12
C VAL A 766 -18.01 36.10 4.34
N LEU A 767 -17.22 35.48 3.46
CA LEU A 767 -16.21 36.16 2.67
C LEU A 767 -16.83 37.18 1.71
N HIS A 768 -17.92 36.83 1.03
CA HIS A 768 -18.59 37.75 0.09
C HIS A 768 -19.23 38.96 0.79
N ARG A 769 -19.74 38.79 2.02
CA ARG A 769 -20.25 39.91 2.82
C ARG A 769 -19.15 40.85 3.31
N ARG A 770 -18.02 40.30 3.74
CA ARG A 770 -16.90 41.09 4.29
C ARG A 770 -16.05 41.74 3.21
N PHE A 771 -15.93 41.07 2.07
CA PHE A 771 -15.26 41.55 0.88
C PHE A 771 -16.19 41.24 -0.30
N PRO A 772 -16.96 42.18 -0.87
CA PRO A 772 -17.75 41.94 -2.09
C PRO A 772 -16.88 42.09 -3.35
N LYS A 773 -17.16 41.33 -4.41
CA LYS A 773 -16.47 41.41 -5.72
C LYS A 773 -17.37 42.09 -6.76
N TYR A 774 -18.66 41.80 -6.70
CA TYR A 774 -19.68 42.40 -7.53
C TYR A 774 -20.40 43.46 -6.69
N SER A 775 -20.27 44.73 -7.08
CA SER A 775 -21.00 45.83 -6.46
C SER A 775 -22.47 45.74 -6.85
N LYS A 776 -23.40 46.05 -5.94
CA LYS A 776 -24.82 46.20 -6.26
C LYS A 776 -24.95 47.26 -7.36
N SER A 777 -25.30 46.88 -8.59
CA SER A 777 -25.96 47.83 -9.48
C SER A 777 -27.28 48.19 -8.81
N ARG A 778 -27.48 49.47 -8.52
CA ARG A 778 -28.78 50.01 -8.13
C ARG A 778 -29.81 49.56 -9.16
N PRO A 779 -31.01 49.11 -8.77
CA PRO A 779 -32.10 49.05 -9.74
C PRO A 779 -32.32 50.49 -10.21
N GLU A 780 -32.09 50.74 -11.51
CA GLU A 780 -32.65 51.92 -12.15
C GLU A 780 -34.16 51.81 -11.98
N THR A 781 -34.70 52.72 -11.18
CA THR A 781 -36.12 53.03 -11.15
C THR A 781 -36.53 53.37 -12.58
N ALA A 782 -37.23 52.45 -13.23
CA ALA A 782 -38.01 52.74 -14.42
C ALA A 782 -39.17 53.66 -14.00
N GLU A 783 -38.91 54.97 -13.99
CA GLU A 783 -39.93 55.96 -14.29
C GLU A 783 -39.93 56.20 -15.81
N ALA A 784 -41.15 56.24 -16.35
CA ALA A 784 -41.58 56.43 -17.74
C ALA A 784 -41.69 55.16 -18.61
#